data_AF-A0ABC8SRB8-F1
#
_entry.id   AF-A0ABC8SRB8-F1
#
_cell.length_a   1.000
_cell.length_b   1.000
_cell.length_c   1.000
_cell.angle_alpha   90.00
_cell.angle_beta   90.00
_cell.angle_gamma   90.00
#
_symmetry.space_group_name_H-M   'P 1'
#
loop_
_entity.id
_entity.type
_entity.pdbx_description
1 polymer ?
#
loop_
_entity_poly.entity_id
_entity_poly.type
_entity_poly.pdbx_seq_one_letter_code
_entity_poly.pdbx_strand_id
1 'polypeptide(L)'
;MFKSARWRSEKNKIKAVFILRFQATQVPQLRRKTLNISLVPADIGKPTVRLEKAPILEGTCTWEHPIYETVKLIRDTKTGRFKQKIYHFIVSTGSSKSGFLGEVSLDFADYAEEIKPLIVSLPLEASNSSAILHISPYGEFCRDVEEDEAPRAESQDISLGNLLGNCIEYGDSNLDFTEDRHFNNMTSQGTEQSSSFNNTRLDNTPNPLDFTTLRWKPMPEKGTVDVIPAEKQKQQRSKSNTNPPLISASNGSMVDSTTSLEENFIRDWSSEASNNATEKLKNEISMLERQAEVSELELQSLRKQMVKENKRGLDLSRQVASLKVERDVLKREFEELKSSLKRSDEAEVKKQSQSKAENIRVLLEQTVQELNHEKDLNNTLRLQLHKTEDSHSELIFAVRDLEGMLEEKGREMSHLTSKTKARQNAKEAHAEASKSRINWDEDEKAMGELIKENDNDEEADSLKKKITALNGEIFVHRKDNEELKTHMELLALEYDILKKENQDISSKLKQKQIEQMKMQTEYSESIATIKELQIQIDRLEKKINKQALEFSESLDTINELETQVKSSQKQLENQTQSFQDDLHALTQAKVEQEQRAIQAEEALRKTRWHNANAAERLQEELRRLSVEMASKIDANENLAMKAKDLSLQNGVMEEMVQKANEELRLMKDQCKEKLQELLNQTNLQATQLEQMSLELEDSRKQVETYKRREQEKHDAFSTEMKNTQRGDKKAQIGEKGLPRRRRAERNNES
;
A
#
# COMPACT_ATOMS: atom_id res chain seq x y z
N MET A 1 16.42 -65.18 -47.14
CA MET A 1 16.23 -64.62 -45.79
C MET A 1 16.47 -63.12 -45.84
N PHE A 2 15.49 -62.29 -45.51
CA PHE A 2 15.70 -60.85 -45.28
C PHE A 2 15.48 -60.54 -43.80
N LYS A 3 16.36 -59.74 -43.20
CA LYS A 3 16.25 -59.35 -41.78
C LYS A 3 15.19 -58.26 -41.66
N SER A 4 14.28 -58.40 -40.69
CA SER A 4 13.27 -57.37 -40.40
C SER A 4 13.98 -56.09 -39.92
N ALA A 5 13.85 -55.01 -40.69
CA ALA A 5 14.27 -53.68 -40.24
C ALA A 5 13.32 -53.22 -39.13
N ARG A 6 13.86 -53.06 -37.92
CA ARG A 6 13.09 -52.68 -36.73
C ARG A 6 12.78 -51.19 -36.76
N TRP A 7 11.74 -50.80 -37.49
CA TRP A 7 11.23 -49.43 -37.56
C TRP A 7 11.07 -48.85 -36.14
N ARG A 8 11.89 -47.87 -35.78
CA ARG A 8 11.78 -47.18 -34.49
C ARG A 8 10.74 -46.06 -34.60
N SER A 9 9.90 -45.95 -33.58
CA SER A 9 8.90 -44.88 -33.43
C SER A 9 9.56 -43.57 -32.93
N GLU A 10 10.57 -43.08 -33.66
CA GLU A 10 11.28 -41.84 -33.30
C GLU A 10 10.43 -40.60 -33.61
N LYS A 11 9.67 -40.61 -34.72
CA LYS A 11 8.88 -39.48 -35.29
C LYS A 11 7.69 -38.97 -34.47
N ASN A 12 7.60 -39.35 -33.19
CA ASN A 12 6.49 -39.05 -32.31
C ASN A 12 6.91 -38.24 -31.06
N LYS A 13 8.20 -37.97 -30.88
CA LYS A 13 8.75 -37.34 -29.67
C LYS A 13 8.91 -35.84 -29.88
N ILE A 14 8.22 -35.02 -29.08
CA ILE A 14 8.31 -33.56 -29.13
C ILE A 14 8.99 -33.06 -27.84
N LYS A 15 9.83 -32.03 -27.94
CA LYS A 15 10.37 -31.29 -26.79
C LYS A 15 9.49 -30.04 -26.62
N ALA A 16 8.76 -29.93 -25.52
CA ALA A 16 8.05 -28.70 -25.14
C ALA A 16 8.80 -28.01 -24.00
N VAL A 17 8.83 -26.67 -24.00
CA VAL A 17 9.37 -25.90 -22.87
C VAL A 17 8.20 -25.30 -22.10
N PHE A 18 8.09 -25.66 -20.83
CA PHE A 18 7.08 -25.12 -19.94
C PHE A 18 7.69 -24.08 -19.01
N ILE A 19 7.15 -22.85 -19.08
CA ILE A 19 7.42 -21.80 -18.11
C ILE A 19 6.48 -22.03 -16.92
N LEU A 20 7.05 -22.10 -15.72
CA LEU A 20 6.36 -22.46 -14.48
C LEU A 20 6.53 -21.36 -13.44
N ARG A 21 5.40 -20.85 -12.93
CA ARG A 21 5.36 -19.98 -11.74
C ARG A 21 4.68 -20.69 -10.58
N PHE A 22 5.11 -20.39 -9.36
CA PHE A 22 4.67 -21.08 -8.14
C PHE A 22 4.30 -20.09 -7.03
N GLN A 23 3.16 -20.36 -6.41
CA GLN A 23 2.70 -19.69 -5.19
C GLN A 23 2.06 -20.74 -4.27
N ALA A 24 2.45 -20.78 -3.00
CA ALA A 24 1.78 -21.59 -2.00
C ALA A 24 0.96 -20.70 -1.06
N THR A 25 -0.29 -21.09 -0.77
CA THR A 25 -1.18 -20.40 0.18
C THR A 25 -1.63 -21.36 1.29
N GLN A 26 -2.24 -20.81 2.34
CA GLN A 26 -2.71 -21.56 3.52
C GLN A 26 -1.61 -22.39 4.21
N VAL A 27 -0.36 -21.93 4.11
CA VAL A 27 0.82 -22.58 4.71
C VAL A 27 0.72 -22.49 6.24
N PRO A 28 0.74 -23.62 6.97
CA PRO A 28 0.69 -23.62 8.44
C PRO A 28 1.83 -22.82 9.10
N GLN A 29 1.67 -22.47 10.38
CA GLN A 29 2.71 -21.79 11.16
C GLN A 29 3.89 -22.73 11.48
N LEU A 30 4.78 -22.91 10.50
CA LEU A 30 5.93 -23.80 10.58
C LEU A 30 7.08 -23.17 11.40
N ARG A 31 7.83 -24.01 12.14
CA ARG A 31 9.00 -23.58 12.95
C ARG A 31 10.14 -22.95 12.13
N ARG A 32 10.08 -23.00 10.80
CA ARG A 32 10.97 -22.28 9.88
C ARG A 32 10.14 -21.47 8.90
N LYS A 33 10.54 -20.22 8.69
CA LYS A 33 9.85 -19.26 7.80
C LYS A 33 10.24 -19.40 6.32
N THR A 34 10.62 -20.59 5.86
CA THR A 34 11.04 -20.81 4.46
C THR A 34 10.60 -22.17 3.90
N LEU A 35 10.22 -22.17 2.63
CA LEU A 35 9.89 -23.35 1.83
C LEU A 35 10.79 -23.47 0.61
N ASN A 36 10.94 -24.67 0.08
CA ASN A 36 11.39 -24.94 -1.28
C ASN A 36 10.48 -25.97 -1.96
N ILE A 37 10.55 -26.04 -3.29
CA ILE A 37 9.86 -27.03 -4.11
C ILE A 37 10.91 -27.85 -4.86
N SER A 38 10.64 -29.14 -5.09
CA SER A 38 11.42 -30.02 -5.96
C SER A 38 10.52 -30.64 -7.03
N LEU A 39 10.90 -30.50 -8.30
CA LEU A 39 10.20 -31.09 -9.45
C LEU A 39 10.76 -32.49 -9.71
N VAL A 40 9.91 -33.52 -9.66
CA VAL A 40 10.29 -34.94 -9.83
C VAL A 40 9.45 -35.58 -10.96
N PRO A 41 10.03 -35.80 -12.16
CA PRO A 41 9.35 -36.53 -13.22
C PRO A 41 9.05 -37.98 -12.78
N ALA A 42 7.82 -38.45 -12.97
CA ALA A 42 7.37 -39.77 -12.52
C ALA A 42 8.19 -40.93 -13.11
N ASP A 43 8.70 -40.77 -14.33
CA ASP A 43 9.52 -41.75 -15.05
C ASP A 43 11.01 -41.75 -14.65
N ILE A 44 11.49 -40.69 -13.98
CA ILE A 44 12.89 -40.54 -13.56
C ILE A 44 13.06 -40.78 -12.05
N GLY A 45 12.03 -40.47 -11.24
CA GLY A 45 12.01 -40.70 -9.79
C GLY A 45 13.08 -39.92 -9.00
N LYS A 46 13.71 -38.92 -9.62
CA LYS A 46 14.73 -38.04 -9.04
C LYS A 46 14.41 -36.58 -9.39
N PRO A 47 14.68 -35.61 -8.51
CA PRO A 47 14.42 -34.21 -8.84
C PRO A 47 15.24 -33.73 -10.04
N THR A 48 14.58 -33.16 -11.06
CA THR A 48 15.25 -32.44 -12.17
C THR A 48 15.61 -31.03 -11.75
N VAL A 49 14.66 -30.31 -11.13
CA VAL A 49 14.83 -28.94 -10.64
C VAL A 49 14.51 -28.84 -9.16
N ARG A 50 15.25 -28.00 -8.44
CA ARG A 50 14.98 -27.61 -7.05
C ARG A 50 14.96 -26.09 -6.95
N LEU A 51 13.87 -25.56 -6.44
CA LEU A 51 13.69 -24.13 -6.24
C LEU A 51 14.53 -23.64 -5.05
N GLU A 52 14.86 -22.36 -5.09
CA GLU A 52 15.43 -21.66 -3.94
C GLU A 52 14.44 -21.57 -2.76
N LYS A 53 14.96 -21.11 -1.61
CA LYS A 53 14.21 -21.02 -0.36
C LYS A 53 13.42 -19.71 -0.29
N ALA A 54 12.15 -19.74 -0.70
CA ALA A 54 11.25 -18.61 -0.56
C ALA A 54 10.80 -18.40 0.91
N PRO A 55 10.59 -17.16 1.36
CA PRO A 55 10.08 -16.87 2.71
C PRO A 55 8.57 -17.07 2.82
N ILE A 56 8.10 -17.47 4.00
CA ILE A 56 6.66 -17.51 4.34
C ILE A 56 6.26 -16.16 4.94
N LEU A 57 5.34 -15.47 4.29
CA LEU A 57 4.73 -14.21 4.72
C LEU A 57 3.22 -14.45 4.92
N GLU A 58 2.74 -14.31 6.16
CA GLU A 58 1.30 -14.37 6.50
C GLU A 58 0.55 -15.62 5.98
N GLY A 59 1.24 -16.77 5.91
CA GLY A 59 0.69 -18.03 5.41
C GLY A 59 0.74 -18.20 3.88
N THR A 60 1.36 -17.27 3.17
CA THR A 60 1.63 -17.32 1.72
C THR A 60 3.14 -17.38 1.46
N CYS A 61 3.54 -17.97 0.34
CA CYS A 61 4.93 -18.11 -0.09
C CYS A 61 5.01 -18.02 -1.62
N THR A 62 5.76 -17.05 -2.16
CA THR A 62 5.92 -16.82 -3.60
C THR A 62 7.34 -17.15 -4.08
N TRP A 63 7.47 -17.64 -5.30
CA TRP A 63 8.76 -17.80 -5.96
C TRP A 63 8.83 -16.83 -7.15
N GLU A 64 9.59 -15.75 -6.97
CA GLU A 64 9.67 -14.62 -7.92
C GLU A 64 10.26 -15.01 -9.29
N HIS A 65 11.13 -16.02 -9.33
CA HIS A 65 11.78 -16.50 -10.55
C HIS A 65 10.98 -17.64 -11.20
N PRO A 66 10.50 -17.50 -12.44
CA PRO A 66 9.89 -18.61 -13.18
C PRO A 66 10.95 -19.66 -13.56
N ILE A 67 10.52 -20.93 -13.66
CA ILE A 67 11.35 -22.04 -14.11
C ILE A 67 10.98 -22.44 -15.54
N TYR A 68 11.99 -22.84 -16.31
CA TYR A 68 11.86 -23.37 -17.66
C TYR A 68 12.20 -24.86 -17.61
N GLU A 69 11.20 -25.75 -17.65
CA GLU A 69 11.41 -27.21 -17.69
C GLU A 69 11.16 -27.73 -19.11
N THR A 70 12.14 -28.44 -19.67
CA THR A 70 12.02 -29.03 -21.03
C THR A 70 11.47 -30.45 -20.95
N VAL A 71 10.18 -30.60 -21.20
CA VAL A 71 9.46 -31.87 -21.12
C VAL A 71 9.51 -32.59 -22.47
N LYS A 72 9.93 -33.86 -22.47
CA LYS A 72 9.84 -34.75 -23.62
C LYS A 72 8.46 -35.43 -23.62
N LEU A 73 7.59 -35.00 -24.52
CA LEU A 73 6.26 -35.58 -24.75
C LEU A 73 6.30 -36.57 -25.92
N ILE A 74 5.37 -37.53 -25.94
CA ILE A 74 5.23 -38.52 -27.02
C ILE A 74 3.79 -38.51 -27.52
N ARG A 75 3.57 -38.11 -28.78
CA ARG A 75 2.23 -38.12 -29.40
C ARG A 75 1.89 -39.54 -29.85
N ASP A 76 0.68 -40.05 -29.57
CA ASP A 76 0.28 -41.35 -30.10
C ASP A 76 -0.30 -41.22 -31.52
N THR A 77 0.30 -41.93 -32.48
CA THR A 77 -0.11 -41.99 -33.88
C THR A 77 -1.55 -42.48 -34.11
N LYS A 78 -2.20 -43.12 -33.13
CA LYS A 78 -3.57 -43.61 -33.26
C LYS A 78 -4.64 -42.68 -32.70
N THR A 79 -4.31 -41.80 -31.76
CA THR A 79 -5.29 -40.96 -31.05
C THR A 79 -4.98 -39.47 -31.10
N GLY A 80 -3.82 -39.07 -31.63
CA GLY A 80 -3.38 -37.67 -31.70
C GLY A 80 -3.00 -37.06 -30.34
N ARG A 81 -3.33 -37.67 -29.20
CA ARG A 81 -3.02 -37.12 -27.88
C ARG A 81 -1.59 -37.43 -27.45
N PHE A 82 -1.05 -36.60 -26.55
CA PHE A 82 0.21 -36.88 -25.88
C PHE A 82 0.05 -37.98 -24.82
N LYS A 83 1.10 -38.77 -24.61
CA LYS A 83 1.16 -39.77 -23.54
C LYS A 83 1.44 -39.09 -22.21
N GLN A 84 0.72 -39.56 -21.18
CA GLN A 84 0.79 -39.09 -19.80
C GLN A 84 2.24 -38.87 -19.33
N LYS A 85 2.53 -37.68 -18.83
CA LYS A 85 3.86 -37.21 -18.44
C LYS A 85 3.80 -36.48 -17.10
N ILE A 86 3.40 -37.24 -16.09
CA ILE A 86 3.23 -36.78 -14.71
C ILE A 86 4.56 -36.29 -14.11
N TYR A 87 4.49 -35.15 -13.44
CA TYR A 87 5.52 -34.57 -12.58
C TYR A 87 4.97 -34.39 -11.16
N HIS A 88 5.81 -34.68 -10.17
CA HIS A 88 5.49 -34.49 -8.76
C HIS A 88 6.23 -33.26 -8.21
N PHE A 89 5.50 -32.41 -7.48
CA PHE A 89 5.96 -31.15 -6.91
C PHE A 89 6.04 -31.31 -5.40
N ILE A 90 7.23 -31.65 -4.89
CA ILE A 90 7.45 -31.92 -3.47
C ILE A 90 7.80 -30.61 -2.77
N VAL A 91 6.95 -30.16 -1.84
CA VAL A 91 7.16 -28.94 -1.04
C VAL A 91 7.81 -29.31 0.30
N SER A 92 8.87 -28.59 0.70
CA SER A 92 9.58 -28.87 1.95
C SER A 92 10.16 -27.63 2.66
N THR A 93 10.42 -27.74 3.96
CA THR A 93 11.09 -26.73 4.81
C THR A 93 12.62 -26.87 4.84
N GLY A 94 13.20 -27.65 3.91
CA GLY A 94 14.65 -27.86 3.81
C GLY A 94 15.29 -28.47 5.06
N SER A 95 14.56 -29.31 5.80
CA SER A 95 15.10 -30.07 6.95
C SER A 95 15.29 -31.53 6.60
N SER A 96 16.48 -32.07 6.88
CA SER A 96 16.74 -33.50 6.79
C SER A 96 15.75 -34.29 7.66
N LYS A 97 15.13 -35.33 7.07
CA LYS A 97 14.24 -36.32 7.70
C LYS A 97 12.89 -35.88 8.27
N SER A 98 12.59 -34.57 8.42
CA SER A 98 11.27 -34.11 8.92
C SER A 98 10.72 -32.87 8.20
N GLY A 99 11.23 -32.58 6.99
CA GLY A 99 10.97 -31.32 6.29
C GLY A 99 9.79 -31.30 5.32
N PHE A 100 9.21 -32.46 4.97
CA PHE A 100 8.15 -32.62 3.97
C PHE A 100 6.86 -31.91 4.41
N LEU A 101 6.30 -31.07 3.54
CA LEU A 101 5.02 -30.38 3.75
C LEU A 101 3.87 -31.01 2.93
N GLY A 102 4.20 -31.62 1.80
CA GLY A 102 3.30 -32.40 0.95
C GLY A 102 3.75 -32.45 -0.50
N GLU A 103 3.02 -33.21 -1.30
CA GLU A 103 3.31 -33.51 -2.70
C GLU A 103 2.07 -33.25 -3.57
N VAL A 104 2.27 -32.91 -4.84
CA VAL A 104 1.22 -32.66 -5.84
C VAL A 104 1.65 -33.25 -7.17
N SER A 105 0.77 -33.95 -7.87
CA SER A 105 1.01 -34.42 -9.24
C SER A 105 0.35 -33.51 -10.29
N LEU A 106 1.08 -33.14 -11.35
CA LEU A 106 0.56 -32.46 -12.53
C LEU A 106 0.94 -33.26 -13.78
N ASP A 107 0.05 -33.37 -14.77
CA ASP A 107 0.39 -33.96 -16.07
C ASP A 107 0.69 -32.90 -17.12
N PHE A 108 1.91 -32.89 -17.66
CA PHE A 108 2.31 -32.00 -18.76
C PHE A 108 1.77 -32.40 -20.13
N ALA A 109 1.15 -33.57 -20.28
CA ALA A 109 0.48 -33.97 -21.52
C ALA A 109 -0.81 -33.17 -21.77
N ASP A 110 -1.55 -32.81 -20.72
CA ASP A 110 -2.80 -32.04 -20.82
C ASP A 110 -2.53 -30.57 -21.19
N TYR A 111 -1.57 -29.93 -20.52
CA TYR A 111 -1.17 -28.54 -20.79
C TYR A 111 -0.34 -28.35 -22.06
N ALA A 112 -0.04 -29.43 -22.80
CA ALA A 112 0.75 -29.35 -24.02
C ALA A 112 0.06 -28.52 -25.11
N GLU A 113 -1.24 -28.72 -25.32
CA GLU A 113 -2.00 -28.05 -26.38
C GLU A 113 -2.68 -26.74 -25.90
N GLU A 114 -2.48 -26.34 -24.63
CA GLU A 114 -3.09 -25.15 -24.02
C GLU A 114 -2.19 -23.90 -24.14
N ILE A 115 -2.48 -23.04 -25.12
CA ILE A 115 -1.72 -21.80 -25.42
C ILE A 115 -1.98 -20.69 -24.36
N LYS A 116 -2.95 -20.86 -23.47
CA LYS A 116 -3.31 -19.87 -22.43
C LYS A 116 -2.67 -20.26 -21.08
N PRO A 117 -2.11 -19.30 -20.31
CA PRO A 117 -1.58 -19.59 -18.99
C PRO A 117 -2.73 -19.85 -18.00
N LEU A 118 -2.99 -21.11 -17.69
CA LEU A 118 -3.96 -21.52 -16.66
C LEU A 118 -3.31 -21.45 -15.27
N ILE A 119 -4.09 -21.19 -14.21
CA ILE A 119 -3.63 -21.28 -12.82
C ILE A 119 -4.21 -22.54 -12.18
N VAL A 120 -3.42 -23.61 -12.13
CA VAL A 120 -3.82 -24.89 -11.57
C VAL A 120 -3.59 -24.85 -10.06
N SER A 121 -4.66 -24.99 -9.27
CA SER A 121 -4.62 -24.85 -7.81
C SER A 121 -4.88 -26.20 -7.15
N LEU A 122 -3.84 -26.80 -6.56
CA LEU A 122 -3.86 -28.19 -6.08
C LEU A 122 -3.52 -28.25 -4.59
N PRO A 123 -4.34 -28.91 -3.74
CA PRO A 123 -4.02 -29.10 -2.33
C PRO A 123 -2.83 -30.05 -2.18
N LEU A 124 -1.95 -29.79 -1.21
CA LEU A 124 -0.80 -30.66 -0.95
C LEU A 124 -1.24 -31.99 -0.32
N GLU A 125 -0.87 -33.12 -0.93
CA GLU A 125 -1.07 -34.44 -0.33
C GLU A 125 -0.09 -34.64 0.84
N ALA A 126 -0.57 -34.33 2.05
CA ALA A 126 0.06 -34.69 3.32
C ALA A 126 -0.98 -34.76 4.43
N SER A 127 -0.86 -35.73 5.33
CA SER A 127 -1.82 -36.02 6.40
C SER A 127 -2.04 -34.89 7.43
N ASN A 128 -1.27 -33.79 7.37
CA ASN A 128 -1.22 -32.74 8.39
C ASN A 128 -1.15 -31.31 7.81
N SER A 129 -1.46 -31.09 6.53
CA SER A 129 -1.28 -29.78 5.86
C SER A 129 -2.52 -29.38 5.08
N SER A 130 -2.98 -28.14 5.29
CA SER A 130 -4.06 -27.50 4.50
C SER A 130 -3.52 -26.60 3.38
N ALA A 131 -2.20 -26.63 3.13
CA ALA A 131 -1.56 -25.76 2.15
C ALA A 131 -2.00 -26.12 0.71
N ILE A 132 -2.20 -25.09 -0.11
CA ILE A 132 -2.53 -25.22 -1.53
C ILE A 132 -1.34 -24.70 -2.34
N LEU A 133 -0.92 -25.46 -3.35
CA LEU A 133 0.07 -25.05 -4.33
C LEU A 133 -0.63 -24.61 -5.61
N HIS A 134 -0.46 -23.34 -5.96
CA HIS A 134 -0.84 -22.78 -7.24
C HIS A 134 0.36 -22.89 -8.19
N ILE A 135 0.14 -23.56 -9.32
CA ILE A 135 1.11 -23.73 -10.41
C ILE A 135 0.52 -23.05 -11.63
N SER A 136 1.28 -22.14 -12.26
CA SER A 136 0.92 -21.55 -13.55
C SER A 136 1.82 -22.12 -14.64
N PRO A 137 1.43 -23.21 -15.33
CA PRO A 137 2.09 -23.64 -16.55
C PRO A 137 1.74 -22.71 -17.72
N TYR A 138 2.76 -22.41 -18.53
CA TYR A 138 2.64 -21.79 -19.83
C TYR A 138 3.56 -22.54 -20.80
N GLY A 139 2.98 -23.24 -21.78
CA GLY A 139 3.71 -24.05 -22.74
C GLY A 139 4.07 -23.26 -24.00
N GLU A 140 5.35 -23.25 -24.37
CA GLU A 140 5.81 -22.68 -25.64
C GLU A 140 6.32 -23.81 -26.56
N PHE A 141 5.64 -23.99 -27.70
CA PHE A 141 5.93 -25.06 -28.67
C PHE A 141 6.97 -24.63 -29.70
N CYS A 142 8.23 -25.00 -29.47
CA CYS A 142 9.21 -25.05 -30.56
C CYS A 142 8.96 -26.31 -31.41
N ARG A 143 8.74 -26.15 -32.73
CA ARG A 143 8.79 -27.27 -33.68
C ARG A 143 10.21 -27.48 -34.19
N ASP A 144 10.66 -28.72 -34.07
CA ASP A 144 11.72 -29.41 -34.83
C ASP A 144 13.08 -28.71 -35.01
N VAL A 145 14.07 -29.21 -34.27
CA VAL A 145 15.47 -29.26 -34.70
C VAL A 145 15.90 -30.74 -34.66
N GLU A 146 16.26 -31.30 -35.81
CA GLU A 146 16.74 -32.69 -35.93
C GLU A 146 18.22 -32.84 -35.53
N GLU A 147 18.52 -33.99 -34.93
CA GLU A 147 19.85 -34.57 -34.66
C GLU A 147 20.81 -33.73 -33.76
N ASP A 148 21.84 -34.28 -33.12
CA ASP A 148 22.39 -35.65 -33.12
C ASP A 148 22.74 -36.12 -31.68
N GLU A 149 23.01 -37.41 -31.46
CA GLU A 149 23.26 -37.98 -30.11
C GLU A 149 24.76 -38.27 -29.86
N ALA A 150 25.47 -37.30 -29.26
CA ALA A 150 26.87 -37.40 -28.82
C ALA A 150 27.03 -36.99 -27.33
N PRO A 151 28.08 -37.45 -26.61
CA PRO A 151 28.00 -37.63 -25.16
C PRO A 151 28.31 -36.39 -24.29
N ARG A 152 27.87 -36.48 -23.03
CA ARG A 152 28.06 -35.53 -21.92
C ARG A 152 29.40 -34.77 -21.90
N ALA A 153 29.29 -33.45 -21.74
CA ALA A 153 30.26 -32.62 -21.01
C ALA A 153 29.49 -31.67 -20.06
N GLU A 154 30.15 -31.20 -18.99
CA GLU A 154 29.59 -30.27 -18.02
C GLU A 154 30.17 -28.86 -18.24
N SER A 155 29.33 -27.85 -18.50
CA SER A 155 29.65 -26.43 -18.24
C SER A 155 28.39 -25.55 -18.29
N GLN A 156 28.49 -24.35 -17.71
CA GLN A 156 27.38 -23.40 -17.54
C GLN A 156 27.29 -22.37 -18.69
N ASP A 157 26.23 -21.56 -18.66
CA ASP A 157 26.03 -20.29 -19.38
C ASP A 157 26.19 -20.27 -20.91
N ILE A 158 25.05 -20.44 -21.61
CA ILE A 158 24.83 -19.93 -22.97
C ILE A 158 23.56 -19.07 -22.98
N SER A 159 23.65 -17.89 -23.58
CA SER A 159 22.61 -16.85 -23.55
C SER A 159 21.29 -17.27 -24.20
N LEU A 160 20.17 -17.07 -23.49
CA LEU A 160 18.80 -17.30 -23.96
C LEU A 160 18.26 -16.17 -24.88
N GLY A 161 19.13 -15.40 -25.55
CA GLY A 161 18.73 -14.26 -26.37
C GLY A 161 18.19 -14.59 -27.77
N ASN A 162 18.57 -15.75 -28.34
CA ASN A 162 18.44 -15.98 -29.80
C ASN A 162 17.28 -16.91 -30.23
N LEU A 163 16.47 -17.42 -29.31
CA LEU A 163 15.39 -18.39 -29.60
C LEU A 163 14.01 -17.75 -29.87
N LEU A 164 13.79 -16.50 -29.48
CA LEU A 164 12.51 -15.78 -29.62
C LEU A 164 12.35 -15.04 -30.98
N GLY A 165 13.25 -15.28 -31.93
CA GLY A 165 13.38 -14.44 -33.14
C GLY A 165 12.40 -14.72 -34.28
N ASN A 166 11.88 -15.95 -34.41
CA ASN A 166 11.09 -16.39 -35.58
C ASN A 166 9.93 -17.31 -35.17
N CYS A 167 8.70 -16.79 -35.15
CA CYS A 167 7.45 -17.52 -35.48
C CYS A 167 6.20 -16.61 -35.31
N ILE A 168 5.99 -15.66 -36.22
CA ILE A 168 4.68 -15.00 -36.39
C ILE A 168 4.34 -14.96 -37.88
N GLU A 169 3.45 -15.84 -38.33
CA GLU A 169 2.81 -15.76 -39.64
C GLU A 169 1.39 -16.33 -39.54
N TYR A 170 0.45 -15.76 -40.31
CA TYR A 170 -0.98 -16.08 -40.22
C TYR A 170 -1.33 -17.32 -41.04
N GLY A 171 -2.13 -18.24 -40.50
CA GLY A 171 -2.59 -19.44 -41.22
C GLY A 171 -3.82 -20.08 -40.58
N ASP A 172 -4.96 -19.98 -41.27
CA ASP A 172 -6.22 -20.66 -40.95
C ASP A 172 -6.14 -22.18 -41.18
N SER A 173 -6.79 -22.97 -40.32
CA SER A 173 -7.24 -24.34 -40.61
C SER A 173 -8.16 -24.86 -39.49
N ASN A 174 -9.40 -25.17 -39.84
CA ASN A 174 -10.34 -25.88 -38.96
C ASN A 174 -9.88 -27.32 -38.69
N LEU A 175 -10.14 -27.82 -37.47
CA LEU A 175 -10.31 -29.25 -37.20
C LEU A 175 -11.51 -29.42 -36.24
N ASP A 176 -12.61 -29.89 -36.79
CA ASP A 176 -13.80 -30.28 -36.02
C ASP A 176 -13.59 -31.67 -35.41
N PHE A 177 -14.07 -31.88 -34.18
CA PHE A 177 -14.23 -33.23 -33.65
C PHE A 177 -15.46 -33.32 -32.74
N THR A 178 -16.29 -34.31 -33.04
CA THR A 178 -17.54 -34.59 -32.37
C THR A 178 -17.33 -35.26 -31.02
N GLU A 179 -18.21 -34.98 -30.06
CA GLU A 179 -18.71 -36.05 -29.21
C GLU A 179 -20.19 -35.82 -28.86
N ASP A 180 -20.93 -36.91 -28.70
CA ASP A 180 -22.39 -36.94 -28.69
C ASP A 180 -22.95 -37.20 -27.28
N ARG A 181 -24.02 -36.48 -26.91
CA ARG A 181 -24.93 -36.86 -25.83
C ARG A 181 -26.32 -36.28 -26.01
N HIS A 182 -27.18 -37.04 -26.68
CA HIS A 182 -28.64 -36.92 -26.62
C HIS A 182 -29.19 -36.65 -25.20
N PHE A 183 -30.14 -35.73 -25.11
CA PHE A 183 -31.38 -35.94 -24.34
C PHE A 183 -32.55 -35.24 -25.06
N ASN A 184 -33.76 -35.79 -24.92
CA ASN A 184 -34.93 -35.44 -25.74
C ASN A 184 -35.82 -34.39 -25.04
N ASN A 185 -36.44 -33.50 -25.85
CA ASN A 185 -37.87 -33.12 -25.85
C ASN A 185 -38.04 -31.93 -26.83
N MET A 186 -38.84 -31.92 -27.91
CA MET A 186 -40.21 -32.41 -28.19
C MET A 186 -41.30 -31.37 -27.84
N THR A 187 -41.87 -30.74 -28.88
CA THR A 187 -43.09 -29.88 -28.89
C THR A 187 -43.06 -28.57 -28.06
N SER A 188 -43.81 -27.49 -28.39
CA SER A 188 -44.72 -27.19 -29.53
C SER A 188 -45.05 -25.69 -29.58
N GLN A 189 -45.38 -25.16 -30.77
CA GLN A 189 -46.30 -24.01 -31.05
C GLN A 189 -45.98 -22.65 -30.37
N GLY A 190 -45.91 -21.53 -31.11
CA GLY A 190 -47.09 -20.72 -31.47
C GLY A 190 -47.35 -19.66 -30.37
N THR A 191 -47.62 -18.38 -30.62
CA THR A 191 -48.12 -17.65 -31.81
C THR A 191 -47.58 -16.21 -31.68
N GLU A 192 -46.84 -15.65 -32.64
CA GLU A 192 -47.33 -14.83 -33.78
C GLU A 192 -48.14 -13.57 -33.40
N GLN A 193 -47.87 -12.45 -34.10
CA GLN A 193 -48.63 -11.18 -34.13
C GLN A 193 -48.60 -10.27 -32.86
N SER A 194 -48.72 -8.93 -32.94
CA SER A 194 -48.50 -7.96 -34.05
C SER A 194 -48.61 -6.52 -33.49
N SER A 195 -48.08 -5.51 -34.20
CA SER A 195 -48.42 -4.06 -34.10
C SER A 195 -47.96 -3.31 -32.81
N SER A 196 -47.79 -1.98 -32.76
CA SER A 196 -47.61 -0.97 -33.84
C SER A 196 -47.08 0.37 -33.27
N PHE A 197 -45.99 0.88 -33.84
CA PHE A 197 -45.63 2.29 -34.11
C PHE A 197 -45.91 3.47 -33.13
N ASN A 198 -44.89 4.35 -33.08
CA ASN A 198 -44.91 5.83 -32.91
C ASN A 198 -44.84 6.48 -31.51
N ASN A 199 -43.60 6.87 -31.16
CA ASN A 199 -43.16 8.20 -30.71
C ASN A 199 -44.21 9.25 -30.29
N THR A 200 -44.02 9.86 -29.10
CA THR A 200 -43.88 11.33 -28.95
C THR A 200 -43.00 11.65 -27.73
N ARG A 201 -42.47 12.88 -27.65
CA ARG A 201 -41.49 13.37 -26.67
C ARG A 201 -41.94 14.71 -26.10
N LEU A 202 -42.10 14.84 -24.77
CA LEU A 202 -41.71 16.02 -23.99
C LEU A 202 -41.76 15.75 -22.47
N ASP A 203 -41.12 16.63 -21.70
CA ASP A 203 -40.97 16.61 -20.25
C ASP A 203 -42.28 16.87 -19.48
N ASN A 204 -42.35 16.42 -18.22
CA ASN A 204 -42.36 17.33 -17.04
C ASN A 204 -42.34 16.54 -15.72
N THR A 205 -41.56 17.02 -14.75
CA THR A 205 -41.56 16.51 -13.36
C THR A 205 -42.53 17.32 -12.49
N PRO A 206 -43.36 16.66 -11.66
CA PRO A 206 -43.41 17.09 -10.25
C PRO A 206 -43.53 15.92 -9.25
N ASN A 207 -42.60 15.90 -8.29
CA ASN A 207 -42.77 15.26 -6.98
C ASN A 207 -43.59 16.19 -6.04
N PRO A 208 -43.99 15.80 -4.80
CA PRO A 208 -43.98 14.47 -4.17
C PRO A 208 -45.38 14.08 -3.60
N LEU A 209 -45.50 12.86 -3.04
CA LEU A 209 -46.28 12.62 -1.80
C LEU A 209 -45.90 11.30 -1.11
N ASP A 210 -46.05 11.26 0.21
CA ASP A 210 -45.53 10.21 1.09
C ASP A 210 -46.40 8.94 1.16
N PHE A 211 -45.76 7.81 1.48
CA PHE A 211 -46.37 6.74 2.27
C PHE A 211 -45.54 6.48 3.53
N THR A 212 -46.21 6.20 4.64
CA THR A 212 -45.67 6.42 5.99
C THR A 212 -45.72 5.19 6.91
N THR A 213 -44.77 5.15 7.85
CA THR A 213 -44.82 4.43 9.14
C THR A 213 -44.61 2.91 9.14
N LEU A 214 -43.44 2.49 9.68
CA LEU A 214 -43.23 1.45 10.71
C LEU A 214 -41.74 1.55 11.11
N ARG A 215 -41.26 2.37 12.06
CA ARG A 215 -41.71 2.77 13.42
C ARG A 215 -41.68 1.64 14.47
N TRP A 216 -40.50 1.31 14.94
CA TRP A 216 -40.24 0.89 16.33
C TRP A 216 -39.22 1.83 16.99
N LYS A 217 -39.23 1.94 18.33
CA LYS A 217 -38.50 2.99 19.11
C LYS A 217 -37.47 2.40 20.09
N PRO A 218 -36.43 3.17 20.50
CA PRO A 218 -35.40 2.73 21.45
C PRO A 218 -35.58 3.20 22.91
N MET A 219 -34.96 2.47 23.85
CA MET A 219 -34.55 2.89 25.22
C MET A 219 -35.67 3.35 26.20
N PRO A 220 -35.43 3.68 27.51
CA PRO A 220 -34.19 3.93 28.30
C PRO A 220 -33.95 2.87 29.43
N GLU A 221 -33.25 3.00 30.58
CA GLU A 221 -32.63 4.14 31.34
C GLU A 221 -31.41 3.69 32.20
N LYS A 222 -31.40 3.93 33.53
CA LYS A 222 -30.27 3.82 34.48
C LYS A 222 -30.71 3.42 35.90
N GLY A 223 -29.76 2.96 36.73
CA GLY A 223 -29.93 2.80 38.19
C GLY A 223 -28.60 2.70 38.97
N THR A 224 -28.35 3.69 39.84
CA THR A 224 -27.38 3.79 40.98
C THR A 224 -26.61 2.52 41.41
N VAL A 225 -25.27 2.51 41.42
CA VAL A 225 -24.29 3.14 42.36
C VAL A 225 -24.08 2.36 43.67
N ASP A 226 -22.85 1.88 43.87
CA ASP A 226 -22.20 1.75 45.19
C ASP A 226 -20.65 1.94 45.07
N VAL A 227 -19.91 1.97 46.19
CA VAL A 227 -18.77 2.92 46.36
C VAL A 227 -17.39 2.32 46.73
N ILE A 228 -16.38 2.51 45.84
CA ILE A 228 -14.91 2.74 46.10
C ILE A 228 -14.11 1.58 46.78
N PRO A 229 -12.75 1.44 46.62
CA PRO A 229 -11.76 2.35 46.02
C PRO A 229 -11.03 1.83 44.77
N ALA A 230 -10.21 2.71 44.20
CA ALA A 230 -9.32 2.45 43.07
C ALA A 230 -7.86 2.29 43.51
N GLU A 231 -7.02 1.71 42.64
CA GLU A 231 -5.61 2.10 42.58
C GLU A 231 -5.13 2.28 41.14
N LYS A 232 -3.98 2.95 40.95
CA LYS A 232 -3.58 3.59 39.70
C LYS A 232 -2.28 3.00 39.17
N GLN A 233 -2.22 2.69 37.87
CA GLN A 233 -0.95 2.69 37.14
C GLN A 233 -1.03 3.56 35.88
N LYS A 234 0.05 4.30 35.63
CA LYS A 234 0.15 5.26 34.52
C LYS A 234 0.76 4.59 33.29
N GLN A 235 0.31 4.99 32.11
CA GLN A 235 1.10 4.82 30.89
C GLN A 235 2.37 5.67 30.97
N GLN A 236 3.46 5.21 30.36
CA GLN A 236 4.53 6.10 29.91
C GLN A 236 5.11 5.63 28.58
N ARG A 237 4.81 6.37 27.50
CA ARG A 237 5.44 6.21 26.18
C ARG A 237 6.83 6.82 26.22
N SER A 238 7.87 6.01 26.03
CA SER A 238 9.21 6.53 25.72
C SER A 238 9.32 6.80 24.22
N LYS A 239 9.38 8.08 23.81
CA LYS A 239 9.88 8.46 22.48
C LYS A 239 11.37 8.79 22.59
N SER A 240 12.14 8.30 21.64
CA SER A 240 13.57 8.59 21.47
C SER A 240 13.82 10.03 21.02
N ASN A 241 14.95 10.61 21.45
CA ASN A 241 15.64 11.68 20.74
C ASN A 241 17.16 11.61 20.99
N THR A 242 17.94 11.50 19.91
CA THR A 242 19.31 12.03 19.81
C THR A 242 19.24 13.58 19.87
N ASN A 243 20.22 14.36 20.32
CA ASN A 243 21.69 14.20 20.35
C ASN A 243 22.32 14.95 21.57
N PRO A 244 23.65 14.87 21.81
CA PRO A 244 24.28 15.27 23.08
C PRO A 244 24.85 16.71 23.11
N PRO A 245 25.36 17.16 24.27
CA PRO A 245 26.51 18.06 24.31
C PRO A 245 27.76 17.42 24.97
N LEU A 246 28.86 17.63 24.25
CA LEU A 246 30.27 17.65 24.65
C LEU A 246 30.55 17.94 26.14
N ILE A 247 31.42 17.13 26.77
CA ILE A 247 32.06 17.46 28.06
C ILE A 247 33.28 18.36 27.81
N SER A 248 33.40 19.44 28.58
CA SER A 248 34.69 20.03 28.93
C SER A 248 34.64 20.48 30.39
N ALA A 249 35.71 20.21 31.15
CA ALA A 249 35.78 20.48 32.59
C ALA A 249 36.59 21.75 32.87
N SER A 250 36.29 22.46 33.96
CA SER A 250 37.29 23.10 34.82
C SER A 250 36.69 23.65 36.12
N ASN A 251 37.12 23.07 37.25
CA ASN A 251 37.49 23.68 38.53
C ASN A 251 36.55 24.68 39.27
N GLY A 252 36.40 24.46 40.58
CA GLY A 252 35.86 25.41 41.57
C GLY A 252 34.70 24.87 42.41
N SER A 253 34.71 24.76 43.74
CA SER A 253 35.71 24.60 44.82
C SER A 253 34.98 24.94 46.14
N MET A 254 35.30 24.24 47.23
CA MET A 254 35.14 24.68 48.65
C MET A 254 33.75 24.62 49.33
N VAL A 255 33.81 24.46 50.67
CA VAL A 255 32.72 24.52 51.69
C VAL A 255 31.71 23.37 51.59
N ASP A 256 31.69 22.34 52.43
CA ASP A 256 31.88 22.16 53.89
C ASP A 256 30.72 22.62 54.78
N SER A 257 30.23 21.71 55.63
CA SER A 257 29.35 21.95 56.79
C SER A 257 29.15 20.65 57.57
N THR A 258 30.14 20.28 58.39
CA THR A 258 29.95 19.30 59.46
C THR A 258 28.99 19.84 60.54
N THR A 259 28.06 19.02 61.06
CA THR A 259 27.70 18.97 62.51
C THR A 259 26.63 17.92 62.79
N SER A 260 26.98 16.88 63.56
CA SER A 260 26.07 16.08 64.42
C SER A 260 26.92 15.01 65.14
N LEU A 261 27.61 15.39 66.22
CA LEU A 261 28.48 14.50 66.98
C LEU A 261 27.97 14.32 68.42
N GLU A 262 27.46 13.11 68.71
CA GLU A 262 27.32 12.49 70.04
C GLU A 262 26.47 13.28 71.07
N GLU A 263 26.15 12.82 72.30
CA GLU A 263 26.38 11.58 73.08
C GLU A 263 24.99 11.18 73.67
N ASN A 264 24.62 9.96 74.11
CA ASN A 264 25.28 8.71 74.51
C ASN A 264 24.37 7.50 74.15
N PHE A 265 24.94 6.31 73.91
CA PHE A 265 24.63 5.06 74.67
C PHE A 265 25.38 3.82 74.12
N ILE A 266 25.81 2.94 75.04
CA ILE A 266 26.29 1.55 74.84
C ILE A 266 27.50 1.38 73.90
N ARG A 267 28.68 1.62 74.46
CA ARG A 267 29.99 1.14 73.98
C ARG A 267 30.22 -0.32 74.43
N ASP A 268 29.53 -1.31 73.84
CA ASP A 268 29.93 -2.73 73.99
C ASP A 268 29.30 -3.73 72.97
N TRP A 269 29.58 -3.58 71.66
CA TRP A 269 29.27 -4.62 70.64
C TRP A 269 30.14 -4.52 69.35
N SER A 270 31.13 -3.62 69.31
CA SER A 270 31.70 -3.10 68.07
C SER A 270 32.86 -3.93 67.49
N SER A 271 32.60 -5.18 67.08
CA SER A 271 33.49 -5.95 66.19
C SER A 271 32.72 -6.94 65.30
N GLU A 272 31.94 -7.86 65.86
CA GLU A 272 31.24 -8.94 65.11
C GLU A 272 30.29 -8.40 64.02
N ALA A 273 29.55 -7.32 64.33
CA ALA A 273 28.59 -6.70 63.42
C ALA A 273 29.27 -5.89 62.30
N SER A 274 30.47 -5.35 62.55
CA SER A 274 31.22 -4.57 61.56
C SER A 274 31.78 -5.46 60.45
N ASN A 275 32.25 -6.66 60.80
CA ASN A 275 32.72 -7.66 59.84
C ASN A 275 31.58 -8.12 58.91
N ASN A 276 30.40 -8.43 59.46
CA ASN A 276 29.22 -8.77 58.65
C ASN A 276 28.78 -7.62 57.72
N ALA A 277 28.81 -6.36 58.19
CA ALA A 277 28.44 -5.20 57.36
C ALA A 277 29.44 -4.95 56.23
N THR A 278 30.74 -5.03 56.52
CA THR A 278 31.81 -4.83 55.52
C THR A 278 31.90 -5.98 54.52
N GLU A 279 31.68 -7.23 54.95
CA GLU A 279 31.60 -8.38 54.03
C GLU A 279 30.34 -8.31 53.15
N LYS A 280 29.20 -7.85 53.68
CA LYS A 280 28.01 -7.59 52.86
C LYS A 280 28.28 -6.53 51.80
N LEU A 281 28.87 -5.38 52.18
CA LEU A 281 29.22 -4.31 51.24
C LEU A 281 30.24 -4.78 50.19
N LYS A 282 31.23 -5.60 50.58
CA LYS A 282 32.20 -6.21 49.65
C LYS A 282 31.52 -7.14 48.64
N ASN A 283 30.56 -7.95 49.07
CA ASN A 283 29.77 -8.80 48.19
C ASN A 283 28.86 -7.97 47.26
N GLU A 284 28.30 -6.86 47.74
CA GLU A 284 27.51 -5.93 46.93
C GLU A 284 28.36 -5.23 45.87
N ILE A 285 29.55 -4.73 46.23
CA ILE A 285 30.55 -4.21 45.30
C ILE A 285 30.89 -5.25 44.23
N SER A 286 31.21 -6.50 44.60
CA SER A 286 31.52 -7.55 43.62
C SER A 286 30.31 -8.14 42.88
N MET A 287 29.07 -7.72 43.19
CA MET A 287 27.94 -7.90 42.29
C MET A 287 27.84 -6.74 41.29
N LEU A 288 28.04 -5.50 41.74
CA LEU A 288 28.05 -4.30 40.89
C LEU A 288 29.21 -4.31 39.88
N GLU A 289 30.39 -4.79 40.27
CA GLU A 289 31.54 -5.00 39.37
C GLU A 289 31.16 -5.96 38.23
N ARG A 290 30.60 -7.13 38.54
CA ARG A 290 30.14 -8.10 37.53
C ARG A 290 29.00 -7.56 36.68
N GLN A 291 28.10 -6.76 37.24
CA GLN A 291 27.03 -6.09 36.48
C GLN A 291 27.60 -5.05 35.50
N ALA A 292 28.66 -4.33 35.88
CA ALA A 292 29.38 -3.42 35.01
C ALA A 292 30.14 -4.17 33.90
N GLU A 293 30.79 -5.30 34.20
CA GLU A 293 31.43 -6.18 33.20
C GLU A 293 30.41 -6.69 32.17
N VAL A 294 29.25 -7.18 32.61
CA VAL A 294 28.16 -7.62 31.72
C VAL A 294 27.67 -6.45 30.86
N SER A 295 27.47 -5.26 31.44
CA SER A 295 27.02 -4.07 30.72
C SER A 295 28.05 -3.61 29.67
N GLU A 296 29.35 -3.68 29.95
CA GLU A 296 30.41 -3.38 28.97
C GLU A 296 30.46 -4.43 27.85
N LEU A 297 30.23 -5.72 28.14
CA LEU A 297 30.10 -6.76 27.12
C LEU A 297 28.87 -6.57 26.22
N GLU A 298 27.73 -6.16 26.79
CA GLU A 298 26.53 -5.79 26.04
C GLU A 298 26.78 -4.57 25.15
N LEU A 299 27.40 -3.51 25.69
CA LEU A 299 27.82 -2.34 24.91
C LEU A 299 28.79 -2.71 23.78
N GLN A 300 29.74 -3.61 24.01
CA GLN A 300 30.63 -4.11 22.94
C GLN A 300 29.88 -4.93 21.89
N SER A 301 28.85 -5.70 22.29
CA SER A 301 27.99 -6.42 21.36
C SER A 301 27.18 -5.45 20.48
N LEU A 302 26.55 -4.44 21.09
CA LEU A 302 25.81 -3.39 20.39
C LEU A 302 26.71 -2.54 19.48
N ARG A 303 27.92 -2.18 19.92
CA ARG A 303 28.95 -1.52 19.07
C ARG A 303 29.29 -2.40 17.85
N LYS A 304 29.49 -3.72 18.03
CA LYS A 304 29.74 -4.67 16.93
C LYS A 304 28.55 -4.82 15.98
N GLN A 305 27.32 -4.80 16.49
CA GLN A 305 26.10 -4.83 15.66
C GLN A 305 25.92 -3.53 14.87
N MET A 306 26.13 -2.37 15.51
CA MET A 306 26.08 -1.05 14.87
C MET A 306 27.07 -0.95 13.70
N VAL A 307 28.29 -1.48 13.85
CA VAL A 307 29.28 -1.52 12.76
C VAL A 307 28.83 -2.44 11.60
N LYS A 308 28.12 -3.54 11.88
CA LYS A 308 27.56 -4.41 10.83
C LYS A 308 26.43 -3.75 10.06
N GLU A 309 25.45 -3.16 10.75
CA GLU A 309 24.34 -2.47 10.08
C GLU A 309 24.79 -1.19 9.37
N ASN A 310 25.81 -0.47 9.88
CA ASN A 310 26.40 0.67 9.17
C ASN A 310 27.08 0.22 7.85
N LYS A 311 27.86 -0.87 7.86
CA LYS A 311 28.40 -1.47 6.62
C LYS A 311 27.30 -1.86 5.64
N ARG A 312 26.26 -2.55 6.13
CA ARG A 312 25.08 -2.93 5.32
C ARG A 312 24.37 -1.69 4.74
N GLY A 313 24.22 -0.62 5.51
CA GLY A 313 23.66 0.65 5.06
C GLY A 313 24.51 1.33 3.98
N LEU A 314 25.84 1.29 4.08
CA LEU A 314 26.75 1.78 3.06
C LEU A 314 26.70 0.94 1.77
N ASP A 315 26.61 -0.40 1.89
CA ASP A 315 26.51 -1.29 0.72
C ASP A 315 25.14 -1.19 0.03
N LEU A 316 24.05 -1.00 0.78
CA LEU A 316 22.73 -0.66 0.24
C LEU A 316 22.72 0.73 -0.40
N SER A 317 23.38 1.73 0.20
CA SER A 317 23.53 3.06 -0.37
C SER A 317 24.31 3.04 -1.68
N ARG A 318 25.33 2.16 -1.80
CA ARG A 318 26.05 1.92 -3.07
C ARG A 318 25.15 1.29 -4.12
N GLN A 319 24.35 0.29 -3.77
CA GLN A 319 23.37 -0.33 -4.69
C GLN A 319 22.33 0.70 -5.17
N VAL A 320 21.78 1.51 -4.27
CA VAL A 320 20.86 2.61 -4.62
C VAL A 320 21.53 3.64 -5.53
N ALA A 321 22.82 3.93 -5.36
CA ALA A 321 23.57 4.79 -6.26
C ALA A 321 23.73 4.17 -7.68
N SER A 322 24.08 2.89 -7.78
CA SER A 322 24.16 2.16 -9.06
C SER A 322 22.81 2.12 -9.78
N LEU A 323 21.76 1.66 -9.11
CA LEU A 323 20.39 1.62 -9.64
C LEU A 323 19.89 3.02 -10.04
N LYS A 324 20.28 4.07 -9.30
CA LYS A 324 19.97 5.46 -9.67
C LYS A 324 20.65 5.88 -10.97
N VAL A 325 21.90 5.48 -11.19
CA VAL A 325 22.66 5.71 -12.44
C VAL A 325 22.06 4.91 -13.59
N GLU A 326 21.77 3.62 -13.41
CA GLU A 326 21.12 2.78 -14.42
C GLU A 326 19.76 3.36 -14.84
N ARG A 327 18.95 3.83 -13.88
CA ARG A 327 17.70 4.55 -14.15
C ARG A 327 17.90 5.91 -14.82
N ASP A 328 19.04 6.59 -14.64
CA ASP A 328 19.45 7.78 -15.41
C ASP A 328 20.08 7.45 -16.78
N VAL A 329 20.49 6.20 -17.04
CA VAL A 329 20.85 5.67 -18.38
C VAL A 329 19.58 5.35 -19.14
N LEU A 330 18.74 4.45 -18.62
CA LEU A 330 17.47 4.03 -19.21
C LEU A 330 16.54 5.22 -19.50
N LYS A 331 16.52 6.25 -18.63
CA LYS A 331 15.74 7.47 -18.88
C LYS A 331 16.28 8.30 -20.04
N ARG A 332 17.59 8.32 -20.29
CA ARG A 332 18.18 8.99 -21.46
C ARG A 332 17.89 8.20 -22.72
N GLU A 333 18.06 6.88 -22.69
CA GLU A 333 17.71 5.99 -23.81
C GLU A 333 16.22 6.11 -24.17
N PHE A 334 15.32 6.19 -23.18
CA PHE A 334 13.90 6.42 -23.41
C PHE A 334 13.60 7.79 -24.05
N GLU A 335 14.19 8.88 -23.55
CA GLU A 335 14.02 10.20 -24.17
C GLU A 335 14.69 10.29 -25.56
N GLU A 336 15.77 9.54 -25.79
CA GLU A 336 16.41 9.43 -27.11
C GLU A 336 15.54 8.66 -28.10
N LEU A 337 15.01 7.49 -27.73
CA LEU A 337 14.04 6.71 -28.52
C LEU A 337 12.76 7.51 -28.82
N LYS A 338 12.25 8.24 -27.83
CA LYS A 338 11.14 9.17 -27.95
C LYS A 338 11.47 10.37 -28.84
N SER A 339 12.73 10.78 -28.92
CA SER A 339 13.20 11.78 -29.88
C SER A 339 13.37 11.23 -31.29
N SER A 340 13.72 9.96 -31.49
CA SER A 340 13.77 9.32 -32.81
C SER A 340 12.38 9.02 -33.35
N LEU A 341 11.44 8.57 -32.49
CA LEU A 341 10.03 8.41 -32.83
C LEU A 341 9.42 9.76 -33.30
N LYS A 342 9.69 10.85 -32.56
CA LYS A 342 9.30 12.19 -33.02
C LYS A 342 9.97 12.64 -34.33
N ARG A 343 11.10 12.05 -34.73
CA ARG A 343 11.78 12.33 -36.00
C ARG A 343 11.21 11.52 -37.18
N SER A 344 10.65 10.33 -36.95
CA SER A 344 9.92 9.56 -37.98
C SER A 344 8.50 10.10 -38.21
N ASP A 345 7.79 10.38 -37.12
CA ASP A 345 6.33 10.48 -37.14
C ASP A 345 5.79 11.73 -37.87
N GLU A 346 6.50 12.86 -37.84
CA GLU A 346 6.05 14.09 -38.51
C GLU A 346 6.39 14.13 -40.01
N ALA A 347 7.42 13.39 -40.46
CA ALA A 347 7.98 13.52 -41.80
C ALA A 347 7.57 12.38 -42.76
N GLU A 348 7.61 11.13 -42.31
CA GLU A 348 7.44 9.96 -43.17
C GLU A 348 5.99 9.46 -43.17
N VAL A 349 5.37 9.34 -41.98
CA VAL A 349 3.96 8.94 -41.82
C VAL A 349 3.05 9.87 -42.62
N LYS A 350 3.33 11.19 -42.65
CA LYS A 350 2.52 12.18 -43.37
C LYS A 350 2.56 11.97 -44.89
N LYS A 351 3.74 11.74 -45.47
CA LYS A 351 3.89 11.49 -46.92
C LYS A 351 3.32 10.13 -47.33
N GLN A 352 3.53 9.07 -46.55
CA GLN A 352 3.09 7.73 -46.91
C GLN A 352 1.59 7.50 -46.65
N SER A 353 1.00 8.19 -45.68
CA SER A 353 -0.46 8.21 -45.50
C SER A 353 -1.15 9.05 -46.58
N GLN A 354 -0.62 10.21 -46.96
CA GLN A 354 -1.17 11.00 -48.07
C GLN A 354 -1.08 10.26 -49.42
N SER A 355 0.05 9.64 -49.76
CA SER A 355 0.15 8.88 -51.02
C SER A 355 -0.75 7.63 -51.05
N LYS A 356 -0.89 6.92 -49.93
CA LYS A 356 -1.87 5.81 -49.83
C LYS A 356 -3.31 6.32 -49.92
N ALA A 357 -3.67 7.41 -49.24
CA ALA A 357 -5.02 7.98 -49.29
C ALA A 357 -5.39 8.49 -50.69
N GLU A 358 -4.44 9.12 -51.39
CA GLU A 358 -4.67 9.61 -52.75
C GLU A 358 -4.74 8.45 -53.77
N ASN A 359 -3.88 7.43 -53.64
CA ASN A 359 -3.99 6.21 -54.47
C ASN A 359 -5.32 5.48 -54.24
N ILE A 360 -5.81 5.41 -52.99
CA ILE A 360 -7.13 4.85 -52.66
C ILE A 360 -8.26 5.69 -53.27
N ARG A 361 -8.15 7.03 -53.26
CA ARG A 361 -9.12 7.91 -53.93
C ARG A 361 -9.16 7.70 -55.44
N VAL A 362 -8.01 7.68 -56.10
CA VAL A 362 -7.91 7.46 -57.55
C VAL A 362 -8.48 6.09 -57.93
N LEU A 363 -8.17 5.04 -57.17
CA LEU A 363 -8.74 3.70 -57.40
C LEU A 363 -10.26 3.67 -57.18
N LEU A 364 -10.77 4.31 -56.12
CA LEU A 364 -12.19 4.37 -55.82
C LEU A 364 -12.94 5.16 -56.91
N GLU A 365 -12.42 6.30 -57.34
CA GLU A 365 -12.99 7.10 -58.43
C GLU A 365 -12.96 6.35 -59.77
N GLN A 366 -11.91 5.58 -60.06
CA GLN A 366 -11.88 4.66 -61.21
C GLN A 366 -12.99 3.59 -61.12
N THR A 367 -13.16 2.92 -59.98
CA THR A 367 -14.25 1.93 -59.81
C THR A 367 -15.65 2.55 -59.89
N VAL A 368 -15.81 3.82 -59.50
CA VAL A 368 -17.08 4.56 -59.68
C VAL A 368 -17.34 4.89 -61.15
N GLN A 369 -16.32 5.23 -61.93
CA GLN A 369 -16.45 5.44 -63.38
C GLN A 369 -16.78 4.13 -64.11
N GLU A 370 -16.11 3.04 -63.78
CA GLU A 370 -16.37 1.69 -64.31
C GLU A 370 -17.80 1.21 -63.97
N LEU A 371 -18.22 1.35 -62.71
CA LEU A 371 -19.59 1.04 -62.27
C LEU A 371 -20.67 1.90 -62.97
N ASN A 372 -20.34 3.13 -63.37
CA ASN A 372 -21.27 3.97 -64.13
C ASN A 372 -21.31 3.56 -65.61
N HIS A 373 -20.18 3.19 -66.22
CA HIS A 373 -20.16 2.63 -67.56
C HIS A 373 -20.98 1.33 -67.66
N GLU A 374 -20.86 0.43 -66.69
CA GLU A 374 -21.68 -0.78 -66.59
C GLU A 374 -23.17 -0.48 -66.42
N LYS A 375 -23.56 0.55 -65.66
CA LYS A 375 -24.97 0.99 -65.58
C LYS A 375 -25.49 1.47 -66.92
N ASP A 376 -24.71 2.26 -67.66
CA ASP A 376 -25.12 2.80 -68.96
C ASP A 376 -25.20 1.71 -70.03
N LEU A 377 -24.28 0.72 -69.99
CA LEU A 377 -24.36 -0.49 -70.80
C LEU A 377 -25.60 -1.33 -70.44
N ASN A 378 -25.88 -1.54 -69.14
CA ASN A 378 -27.06 -2.27 -68.67
C ASN A 378 -28.38 -1.58 -69.08
N ASN A 379 -28.44 -0.24 -68.98
CA ASN A 379 -29.56 0.57 -69.46
C ASN A 379 -29.73 0.44 -70.98
N THR A 380 -28.62 0.42 -71.74
CA THR A 380 -28.65 0.22 -73.20
C THR A 380 -29.15 -1.17 -73.58
N LEU A 381 -28.69 -2.22 -72.88
CA LEU A 381 -29.15 -3.60 -73.08
C LEU A 381 -30.62 -3.79 -72.71
N ARG A 382 -31.10 -3.17 -71.62
CA ARG A 382 -32.53 -3.12 -71.27
C ARG A 382 -33.38 -2.43 -72.33
N LEU A 383 -32.89 -1.33 -72.90
CA LEU A 383 -33.58 -0.63 -73.99
C LEU A 383 -33.59 -1.45 -75.29
N GLN A 384 -32.55 -2.24 -75.56
CA GLN A 384 -32.56 -3.21 -76.66
C GLN A 384 -33.56 -4.35 -76.41
N LEU A 385 -33.58 -4.92 -75.20
CA LEU A 385 -34.52 -5.97 -74.82
C LEU A 385 -35.97 -5.50 -74.97
N HIS A 386 -36.33 -4.36 -74.39
CA HIS A 386 -37.68 -3.78 -74.49
C HIS A 386 -38.08 -3.56 -75.97
N LYS A 387 -37.18 -3.04 -76.81
CA LYS A 387 -37.45 -2.90 -78.26
C LYS A 387 -37.68 -4.23 -78.97
N THR A 388 -36.96 -5.29 -78.58
CA THR A 388 -37.23 -6.63 -79.12
C THR A 388 -38.55 -7.19 -78.60
N GLU A 389 -38.92 -6.95 -77.34
CA GLU A 389 -40.22 -7.35 -76.78
C GLU A 389 -41.39 -6.61 -77.45
N ASP A 390 -41.23 -5.31 -77.76
CA ASP A 390 -42.18 -4.52 -78.55
C ASP A 390 -42.30 -5.09 -79.98
N SER A 391 -41.16 -5.32 -80.66
CA SER A 391 -41.14 -5.86 -82.03
C SER A 391 -41.69 -7.29 -82.11
N HIS A 392 -41.46 -8.12 -81.09
CA HIS A 392 -42.10 -9.44 -80.97
C HIS A 392 -43.61 -9.31 -80.72
N SER A 393 -44.04 -8.31 -79.96
CA SER A 393 -45.47 -8.04 -79.73
C SER A 393 -46.17 -7.59 -81.02
N GLU A 394 -45.57 -6.65 -81.77
CA GLU A 394 -46.04 -6.25 -83.11
C GLU A 394 -46.10 -7.43 -84.08
N LEU A 395 -45.08 -8.30 -84.08
CA LEU A 395 -45.07 -9.53 -84.87
C LEU A 395 -46.19 -10.50 -84.47
N ILE A 396 -46.48 -10.66 -83.17
CA ILE A 396 -47.58 -11.49 -82.67
C ILE A 396 -48.95 -10.93 -83.11
N PHE A 397 -49.12 -9.60 -83.12
CA PHE A 397 -50.33 -8.98 -83.69
C PHE A 397 -50.44 -9.22 -85.19
N ALA A 398 -49.37 -8.98 -85.97
CA ALA A 398 -49.36 -9.21 -87.41
C ALA A 398 -49.60 -10.67 -87.79
N VAL A 399 -49.06 -11.63 -87.04
CA VAL A 399 -49.33 -13.07 -87.21
C VAL A 399 -50.80 -13.38 -86.91
N ARG A 400 -51.37 -12.84 -85.82
CA ARG A 400 -52.79 -13.04 -85.47
C ARG A 400 -53.74 -12.46 -86.52
N ASP A 401 -53.42 -11.31 -87.09
CA ASP A 401 -54.21 -10.70 -88.17
C ASP A 401 -54.14 -11.55 -89.45
N LEU A 402 -52.96 -12.08 -89.79
CA LEU A 402 -52.77 -13.03 -90.89
C LEU A 402 -53.50 -14.37 -90.65
N GLU A 403 -53.51 -14.89 -89.42
CA GLU A 403 -54.30 -16.05 -89.02
C GLU A 403 -55.80 -15.79 -89.20
N GLY A 404 -56.30 -14.63 -88.77
CA GLY A 404 -57.70 -14.21 -88.96
C GLY A 404 -58.10 -14.09 -90.43
N MET A 405 -57.22 -13.52 -91.27
CA MET A 405 -57.38 -13.49 -92.73
C MET A 405 -57.33 -14.89 -93.35
N LEU A 406 -56.44 -15.77 -92.88
CA LEU A 406 -56.32 -17.14 -93.37
C LEU A 406 -57.57 -17.96 -93.02
N GLU A 407 -58.11 -17.81 -91.81
CA GLU A 407 -59.39 -18.40 -91.43
C GLU A 407 -60.54 -17.85 -92.28
N GLU A 408 -60.59 -16.54 -92.56
CA GLU A 408 -61.61 -15.96 -93.42
C GLU A 408 -61.54 -16.52 -94.84
N LYS A 409 -60.32 -16.65 -95.40
CA LYS A 409 -60.12 -17.35 -96.67
C LYS A 409 -60.42 -18.85 -96.57
N GLY A 410 -60.21 -19.49 -95.43
CA GLY A 410 -60.68 -20.86 -95.17
C GLY A 410 -62.21 -20.98 -95.19
N ARG A 411 -62.92 -20.01 -94.60
CA ARG A 411 -64.39 -19.89 -94.63
C ARG A 411 -64.90 -19.62 -96.06
N GLU A 412 -64.29 -18.68 -96.79
CA GLU A 412 -64.58 -18.42 -98.21
C GLU A 412 -64.34 -19.65 -99.09
N MET A 413 -63.17 -20.30 -98.97
CA MET A 413 -62.85 -21.51 -99.73
C MET A 413 -63.80 -22.66 -99.40
N SER A 414 -64.23 -22.80 -98.14
CA SER A 414 -65.24 -23.78 -97.75
C SER A 414 -66.60 -23.50 -98.38
N HIS A 415 -67.02 -22.23 -98.40
CA HIS A 415 -68.25 -21.80 -99.08
C HIS A 415 -68.16 -21.93 -100.62
N LEU A 416 -67.02 -21.62 -101.23
CA LEU A 416 -66.78 -21.84 -102.65
C LEU A 416 -66.75 -23.34 -102.98
N THR A 417 -66.18 -24.17 -102.10
CA THR A 417 -66.13 -25.63 -102.25
C THR A 417 -67.51 -26.28 -102.10
N SER A 418 -68.35 -25.81 -101.16
CA SER A 418 -69.73 -26.26 -101.07
C SER A 418 -70.55 -25.80 -102.28
N LYS A 419 -70.29 -24.59 -102.81
CA LYS A 419 -70.92 -24.05 -104.01
C LYS A 419 -70.47 -24.72 -105.32
N THR A 420 -69.21 -25.17 -105.42
CA THR A 420 -68.76 -26.01 -106.55
C THR A 420 -69.29 -27.43 -106.42
N LYS A 421 -69.29 -28.05 -105.23
CA LYS A 421 -69.97 -29.35 -105.02
C LYS A 421 -71.47 -29.28 -105.32
N ALA A 422 -72.17 -28.21 -104.96
CA ALA A 422 -73.56 -28.00 -105.37
C ALA A 422 -73.72 -27.88 -106.91
N ARG A 423 -72.77 -27.22 -107.60
CA ARG A 423 -72.71 -27.17 -109.08
C ARG A 423 -72.32 -28.51 -109.72
N GLN A 424 -71.54 -29.34 -109.03
CA GLN A 424 -71.12 -30.67 -109.43
C GLN A 424 -72.33 -31.62 -109.38
N ASN A 425 -73.00 -31.68 -108.22
CA ASN A 425 -74.22 -32.46 -108.00
C ASN A 425 -75.36 -32.03 -108.96
N ALA A 426 -75.40 -30.77 -109.39
CA ALA A 426 -76.34 -30.26 -110.41
C ALA A 426 -75.93 -30.56 -111.87
N LYS A 427 -74.81 -31.26 -112.10
CA LYS A 427 -74.32 -31.67 -113.43
C LYS A 427 -74.12 -33.19 -113.56
N GLU A 428 -73.79 -33.87 -112.47
CA GLU A 428 -73.62 -35.33 -112.43
C GLU A 428 -74.96 -36.10 -112.55
N ALA A 429 -76.10 -35.40 -112.54
CA ALA A 429 -77.43 -35.96 -112.81
C ALA A 429 -77.81 -36.00 -114.31
N HIS A 430 -76.94 -35.58 -115.25
CA HIS A 430 -77.33 -35.46 -116.67
C HIS A 430 -76.24 -35.75 -117.72
N ALA A 431 -75.19 -36.50 -117.36
CA ALA A 431 -74.04 -36.79 -118.24
C ALA A 431 -73.83 -38.28 -118.59
N GLU A 432 -74.84 -39.15 -118.37
CA GLU A 432 -74.76 -40.57 -118.73
C GLU A 432 -75.14 -40.84 -120.21
N ALA A 433 -74.35 -40.29 -121.14
CA ALA A 433 -74.39 -40.68 -122.56
C ALA A 433 -73.14 -40.25 -123.35
N SER A 434 -72.67 -41.15 -124.22
CA SER A 434 -71.81 -40.90 -125.40
C SER A 434 -70.29 -40.67 -125.21
N LYS A 435 -69.53 -41.66 -125.72
CA LYS A 435 -68.19 -41.57 -126.35
C LYS A 435 -66.97 -41.25 -125.45
N SER A 436 -65.77 -41.78 -125.74
CA SER A 436 -65.41 -42.97 -126.56
C SER A 436 -63.94 -43.34 -126.41
N ARG A 437 -63.67 -44.65 -126.29
CA ARG A 437 -62.59 -45.40 -126.99
C ARG A 437 -61.30 -44.65 -127.35
N ILE A 438 -60.22 -44.98 -126.66
CA ILE A 438 -59.02 -45.57 -127.29
C ILE A 438 -58.61 -46.79 -126.45
N ASN A 439 -58.23 -47.86 -127.12
CA ASN A 439 -57.63 -49.06 -126.53
C ASN A 439 -56.21 -49.16 -127.08
N TRP A 440 -55.22 -49.40 -126.22
CA TRP A 440 -53.85 -49.72 -126.63
C TRP A 440 -53.54 -51.12 -126.13
N ASP A 441 -53.46 -52.08 -127.04
CA ASP A 441 -52.67 -53.33 -126.95
C ASP A 441 -52.92 -54.17 -128.23
N GLU A 442 -52.05 -55.16 -128.45
CA GLU A 442 -52.11 -56.18 -129.52
C GLU A 442 -51.92 -55.68 -130.97
N ASP A 443 -50.72 -55.18 -131.27
CA ASP A 443 -50.24 -54.98 -132.65
C ASP A 443 -49.20 -56.08 -133.00
N GLU A 444 -49.68 -57.29 -133.34
CA GLU A 444 -48.84 -58.31 -133.99
C GLU A 444 -49.66 -59.23 -134.94
N LYS A 445 -49.02 -59.68 -136.03
CA LYS A 445 -49.42 -60.84 -136.87
C LYS A 445 -50.57 -60.68 -137.89
N ALA A 446 -50.38 -59.84 -138.92
CA ALA A 446 -51.01 -60.02 -140.23
C ALA A 446 -50.20 -59.40 -141.39
N MET A 447 -49.16 -60.09 -141.88
CA MET A 447 -48.43 -59.73 -143.11
C MET A 447 -48.66 -60.79 -144.20
N GLY A 448 -49.35 -60.42 -145.28
CA GLY A 448 -49.58 -61.31 -146.43
C GLY A 448 -50.47 -60.66 -147.50
N GLU A 449 -49.93 -60.58 -148.73
CA GLU A 449 -50.58 -60.10 -149.97
C GLU A 449 -51.02 -58.62 -149.94
N LEU A 450 -50.62 -57.76 -150.87
CA LEU A 450 -50.54 -57.97 -152.33
C LEU A 450 -49.27 -57.39 -152.97
N ILE A 451 -48.86 -58.00 -154.07
CA ILE A 451 -47.79 -57.53 -154.96
C ILE A 451 -48.40 -56.60 -156.02
N LYS A 452 -47.81 -55.40 -156.24
CA LYS A 452 -47.39 -54.94 -157.58
C LYS A 452 -46.71 -53.56 -157.62
N GLU A 453 -45.57 -53.54 -158.32
CA GLU A 453 -45.12 -52.53 -159.30
C GLU A 453 -45.44 -51.04 -159.04
N ASN A 454 -44.43 -50.27 -158.61
CA ASN A 454 -43.69 -49.39 -159.54
C ASN A 454 -42.41 -48.80 -158.91
N ASP A 455 -41.41 -48.50 -159.73
CA ASP A 455 -40.21 -47.77 -159.32
C ASP A 455 -40.54 -46.31 -158.98
N ASN A 456 -40.09 -45.80 -157.83
CA ASN A 456 -40.08 -44.36 -157.49
C ASN A 456 -39.09 -44.04 -156.36
N ASP A 457 -38.06 -43.23 -156.67
CA ASP A 457 -37.14 -42.68 -155.65
C ASP A 457 -37.86 -41.84 -154.58
N GLU A 458 -39.04 -41.29 -154.89
CA GLU A 458 -39.85 -40.50 -153.95
C GLU A 458 -40.27 -41.29 -152.71
N GLU A 459 -40.56 -42.59 -152.83
CA GLU A 459 -40.93 -43.41 -151.68
C GLU A 459 -39.71 -43.65 -150.78
N ALA A 460 -38.55 -43.91 -151.38
CA ALA A 460 -37.28 -44.02 -150.66
C ALA A 460 -36.91 -42.69 -149.96
N ASP A 461 -37.17 -41.54 -150.58
CA ASP A 461 -36.96 -40.22 -149.95
C ASP A 461 -37.99 -39.91 -148.86
N SER A 462 -39.23 -40.41 -148.97
CA SER A 462 -40.22 -40.34 -147.89
C SER A 462 -39.77 -41.16 -146.67
N LEU A 463 -39.24 -42.36 -146.91
CA LEU A 463 -38.69 -43.24 -145.88
C LEU A 463 -37.43 -42.64 -145.25
N LYS A 464 -36.50 -42.07 -146.04
CA LYS A 464 -35.34 -41.32 -145.51
C LYS A 464 -35.79 -40.19 -144.58
N LYS A 465 -36.79 -39.39 -144.96
CA LYS A 465 -37.35 -38.31 -144.10
C LYS A 465 -37.92 -38.86 -142.80
N LYS A 466 -38.70 -39.95 -142.85
CA LYS A 466 -39.26 -40.62 -141.66
C LYS A 466 -38.16 -41.21 -140.76
N ILE A 467 -37.13 -41.80 -141.34
CA ILE A 467 -35.94 -42.32 -140.63
C ILE A 467 -35.16 -41.17 -139.97
N THR A 468 -34.97 -40.03 -140.62
CA THR A 468 -34.30 -38.88 -139.99
C THR A 468 -35.12 -38.27 -138.85
N ALA A 469 -36.45 -38.21 -138.96
CA ALA A 469 -37.32 -37.75 -137.89
C ALA A 469 -37.26 -38.67 -136.66
N LEU A 470 -37.42 -39.98 -136.86
CA LEU A 470 -37.33 -40.99 -135.79
C LEU A 470 -35.94 -41.00 -135.13
N ASN A 471 -34.86 -40.81 -135.89
CA ASN A 471 -33.52 -40.69 -135.30
C ASN A 471 -33.35 -39.42 -134.46
N GLY A 472 -34.03 -38.32 -134.80
CA GLY A 472 -34.10 -37.11 -133.98
C GLY A 472 -34.87 -37.33 -132.68
N GLU A 473 -36.01 -38.03 -132.75
CA GLU A 473 -36.82 -38.42 -131.58
C GLU A 473 -36.05 -39.35 -130.63
N ILE A 474 -35.37 -40.37 -131.17
CA ILE A 474 -34.47 -41.27 -130.43
C ILE A 474 -33.23 -40.54 -129.87
N PHE A 475 -32.82 -39.41 -130.45
CA PHE A 475 -31.76 -38.56 -129.90
C PHE A 475 -32.27 -37.72 -128.72
N VAL A 476 -33.46 -37.13 -128.83
CA VAL A 476 -34.13 -36.41 -127.74
C VAL A 476 -34.38 -37.35 -126.55
N HIS A 477 -35.03 -38.50 -126.76
CA HIS A 477 -35.26 -39.47 -125.68
C HIS A 477 -33.97 -39.99 -125.02
N ARG A 478 -32.86 -40.11 -125.75
CA ARG A 478 -31.57 -40.45 -125.14
C ARG A 478 -31.03 -39.31 -124.26
N LYS A 479 -31.17 -38.06 -124.68
CA LYS A 479 -30.80 -36.88 -123.88
C LYS A 479 -31.67 -36.80 -122.62
N ASP A 480 -32.98 -36.91 -122.76
CA ASP A 480 -33.94 -36.86 -121.65
C ASP A 480 -33.69 -37.98 -120.62
N ASN A 481 -33.28 -39.17 -121.09
CA ASN A 481 -32.96 -40.31 -120.22
C ASN A 481 -31.62 -40.13 -119.46
N GLU A 482 -30.60 -39.51 -120.07
CA GLU A 482 -29.38 -39.12 -119.35
C GLU A 482 -29.65 -37.98 -118.36
N GLU A 483 -30.50 -37.00 -118.71
CA GLU A 483 -30.94 -35.95 -117.79
C GLU A 483 -31.70 -36.53 -116.59
N LEU A 484 -32.69 -37.41 -116.81
CA LEU A 484 -33.40 -38.16 -115.77
C LEU A 484 -32.46 -38.99 -114.88
N LYS A 485 -31.46 -39.64 -115.47
CA LYS A 485 -30.42 -40.37 -114.74
C LYS A 485 -29.59 -39.45 -113.85
N THR A 486 -29.13 -38.29 -114.35
CA THR A 486 -28.43 -37.31 -113.51
C THR A 486 -29.31 -36.76 -112.38
N HIS A 487 -30.62 -36.56 -112.60
CA HIS A 487 -31.54 -36.20 -111.53
C HIS A 487 -31.67 -37.31 -110.47
N MET A 488 -31.68 -38.58 -110.87
CA MET A 488 -31.70 -39.72 -109.96
C MET A 488 -30.39 -39.85 -109.15
N GLU A 489 -29.24 -39.61 -109.78
CA GLU A 489 -27.93 -39.57 -109.12
C GLU A 489 -27.81 -38.41 -108.12
N LEU A 490 -28.31 -37.22 -108.47
CA LEU A 490 -28.40 -36.06 -107.56
C LEU A 490 -29.31 -36.34 -106.36
N LEU A 491 -30.50 -36.91 -106.58
CA LEU A 491 -31.46 -37.24 -105.51
C LEU A 491 -30.91 -38.29 -104.53
N ALA A 492 -30.14 -39.27 -105.02
CA ALA A 492 -29.46 -40.26 -104.18
C ALA A 492 -28.38 -39.60 -103.30
N LEU A 493 -27.61 -38.65 -103.85
CA LEU A 493 -26.60 -37.89 -103.12
C LEU A 493 -27.23 -36.96 -102.07
N GLU A 494 -28.34 -36.31 -102.40
CA GLU A 494 -29.11 -35.47 -101.46
C GLU A 494 -29.70 -36.29 -100.31
N TYR A 495 -30.21 -37.50 -100.59
CA TYR A 495 -30.67 -38.44 -99.57
C TYR A 495 -29.55 -38.86 -98.59
N ASP A 496 -28.36 -39.20 -99.09
CA ASP A 496 -27.24 -39.60 -98.22
C ASP A 496 -26.65 -38.40 -97.43
N ILE A 497 -26.71 -37.17 -97.95
CA ILE A 497 -26.43 -35.94 -97.18
C ILE A 497 -27.44 -35.81 -96.04
N LEU A 498 -28.75 -35.80 -96.35
CA LEU A 498 -29.81 -35.63 -95.36
C LEU A 498 -29.79 -36.71 -94.27
N LYS A 499 -29.44 -37.95 -94.63
CA LYS A 499 -29.24 -39.07 -93.72
C LYS A 499 -28.03 -38.88 -92.80
N LYS A 500 -26.93 -38.33 -93.31
CA LYS A 500 -25.74 -37.97 -92.51
C LYS A 500 -26.03 -36.79 -91.56
N GLU A 501 -26.75 -35.78 -92.01
CA GLU A 501 -27.18 -34.65 -91.17
C GLU A 501 -28.14 -35.10 -90.05
N ASN A 502 -29.09 -35.99 -90.34
CA ASN A 502 -29.95 -36.58 -89.30
C ASN A 502 -29.14 -37.36 -88.24
N GLN A 503 -28.07 -38.05 -88.63
CA GLN A 503 -27.17 -38.74 -87.68
C GLN A 503 -26.37 -37.72 -86.82
N ASP A 504 -25.84 -36.67 -87.43
CA ASP A 504 -25.16 -35.57 -86.74
C ASP A 504 -26.09 -34.87 -85.74
N ILE A 505 -27.29 -34.45 -86.16
CA ILE A 505 -28.34 -33.86 -85.31
C ILE A 505 -28.71 -34.80 -84.16
N SER A 506 -28.90 -36.09 -84.43
CA SER A 506 -29.20 -37.09 -83.37
C SER A 506 -28.06 -37.22 -82.36
N SER A 507 -26.80 -37.16 -82.80
CA SER A 507 -25.63 -37.20 -81.92
C SER A 507 -25.52 -35.93 -81.06
N LYS A 508 -25.71 -34.75 -81.65
CA LYS A 508 -25.70 -33.45 -80.97
C LYS A 508 -26.84 -33.33 -79.96
N LEU A 509 -28.02 -33.86 -80.27
CA LEU A 509 -29.16 -33.90 -79.34
C LEU A 509 -28.85 -34.77 -78.12
N LYS A 510 -28.30 -35.98 -78.32
CA LYS A 510 -27.87 -36.88 -77.23
C LYS A 510 -26.76 -36.25 -76.38
N GLN A 511 -25.79 -35.60 -77.01
CA GLN A 511 -24.72 -34.89 -76.30
C GLN A 511 -25.28 -33.79 -75.39
N LYS A 512 -26.15 -32.91 -75.91
CA LYS A 512 -26.83 -31.88 -75.10
C LYS A 512 -27.66 -32.46 -73.96
N GLN A 513 -28.33 -33.59 -74.17
CA GLN A 513 -29.09 -34.27 -73.12
C GLN A 513 -28.19 -34.82 -72.00
N ILE A 514 -27.00 -35.33 -72.34
CA ILE A 514 -25.98 -35.76 -71.37
C ILE A 514 -25.40 -34.56 -70.62
N GLU A 515 -25.11 -33.46 -71.32
CA GLU A 515 -24.64 -32.21 -70.70
C GLU A 515 -25.67 -31.63 -69.73
N GLN A 516 -26.95 -31.61 -70.10
CA GLN A 516 -28.03 -31.18 -69.21
C GLN A 516 -28.14 -32.05 -67.95
N MET A 517 -28.02 -33.38 -68.08
CA MET A 517 -28.00 -34.31 -66.95
C MET A 517 -26.80 -34.08 -66.01
N LYS A 518 -25.61 -33.78 -66.56
CA LYS A 518 -24.42 -33.41 -65.78
C LYS A 518 -24.64 -32.11 -65.00
N MET A 519 -25.03 -31.03 -65.70
CA MET A 519 -25.31 -29.72 -65.08
C MET A 519 -26.36 -29.84 -63.97
N GLN A 520 -27.40 -30.66 -64.15
CA GLN A 520 -28.42 -30.91 -63.13
C GLN A 520 -27.87 -31.70 -61.91
N THR A 521 -26.94 -32.62 -62.14
CA THR A 521 -26.25 -33.38 -61.07
C THR A 521 -25.32 -32.46 -60.28
N GLU A 522 -24.45 -31.71 -60.96
CA GLU A 522 -23.52 -30.73 -60.39
C GLU A 522 -24.26 -29.63 -59.60
N TYR A 523 -25.43 -29.18 -60.08
CA TYR A 523 -26.30 -28.27 -59.35
C TYR A 523 -26.92 -28.90 -58.09
N SER A 524 -27.28 -30.19 -58.13
CA SER A 524 -27.79 -30.90 -56.95
C SER A 524 -26.71 -31.13 -55.88
N GLU A 525 -25.47 -31.40 -56.28
CA GLU A 525 -24.29 -31.48 -55.41
C GLU A 525 -23.98 -30.10 -54.79
N SER A 526 -24.05 -29.04 -55.59
CA SER A 526 -23.90 -27.65 -55.12
C SER A 526 -24.98 -27.26 -54.10
N ILE A 527 -26.22 -27.70 -54.28
CA ILE A 527 -27.29 -27.51 -53.29
C ILE A 527 -27.01 -28.29 -51.99
N ALA A 528 -26.40 -29.48 -52.08
CA ALA A 528 -26.04 -30.27 -50.90
C ALA A 528 -24.93 -29.60 -50.09
N THR A 529 -23.88 -29.07 -50.74
CA THR A 529 -22.79 -28.35 -50.04
C THR A 529 -23.27 -27.03 -49.44
N ILE A 530 -24.13 -26.26 -50.13
CA ILE A 530 -24.76 -25.05 -49.58
C ILE A 530 -25.57 -25.37 -48.31
N LYS A 531 -26.31 -26.49 -48.29
CA LYS A 531 -27.09 -26.91 -47.10
C LYS A 531 -26.20 -27.28 -45.92
N GLU A 532 -25.10 -27.99 -46.15
CA GLU A 532 -24.14 -28.32 -45.08
C GLU A 532 -23.47 -27.05 -44.53
N LEU A 533 -23.07 -26.11 -45.40
CA LEU A 533 -22.53 -24.82 -44.98
C LEU A 533 -23.54 -24.00 -44.16
N GLN A 534 -24.82 -23.99 -44.55
CA GLN A 534 -25.87 -23.35 -43.74
C GLN A 534 -25.99 -24.00 -42.35
N ILE A 535 -25.98 -25.33 -42.28
CA ILE A 535 -26.00 -26.06 -40.99
C ILE A 535 -24.78 -25.71 -40.12
N GLN A 536 -23.61 -25.47 -40.73
CA GLN A 536 -22.42 -25.03 -40.01
C GLN A 536 -22.52 -23.57 -39.52
N ILE A 537 -23.08 -22.66 -40.32
CA ILE A 537 -23.39 -21.28 -39.90
C ILE A 537 -24.37 -21.30 -38.72
N ASP A 538 -25.50 -22.02 -38.83
CA ASP A 538 -26.48 -22.21 -37.76
C ASP A 538 -25.87 -22.75 -36.45
N ARG A 539 -24.84 -23.61 -36.53
CA ARG A 539 -24.09 -24.14 -35.37
C ARG A 539 -23.15 -23.08 -34.77
N LEU A 540 -22.49 -22.29 -35.60
CA LEU A 540 -21.57 -21.24 -35.18
C LEU A 540 -22.32 -20.07 -34.53
N GLU A 541 -23.44 -19.62 -35.10
CA GLU A 541 -24.31 -18.60 -34.49
C GLU A 541 -24.80 -19.03 -33.11
N LYS A 542 -25.19 -20.30 -32.93
CA LYS A 542 -25.59 -20.84 -31.62
C LYS A 542 -24.42 -20.87 -30.62
N LYS A 543 -23.20 -21.15 -31.06
CA LYS A 543 -21.99 -21.04 -30.21
C LYS A 543 -21.70 -19.57 -29.82
N ILE A 544 -21.78 -18.64 -30.76
CA ILE A 544 -21.57 -17.20 -30.54
C ILE A 544 -22.62 -16.64 -29.56
N ASN A 545 -23.90 -16.97 -29.76
CA ASN A 545 -24.98 -16.53 -28.88
C ASN A 545 -24.86 -17.10 -27.46
N LYS A 546 -24.37 -18.34 -27.30
CA LYS A 546 -24.06 -18.91 -25.98
C LYS A 546 -22.90 -18.18 -25.30
N GLN A 547 -21.83 -17.89 -26.04
CA GLN A 547 -20.71 -17.10 -25.51
C GLN A 547 -21.12 -15.66 -25.16
N ALA A 548 -22.00 -15.02 -25.94
CA ALA A 548 -22.53 -13.70 -25.63
C ALA A 548 -23.33 -13.69 -24.32
N LEU A 549 -24.10 -14.75 -24.04
CA LEU A 549 -24.80 -14.92 -22.77
C LEU A 549 -23.82 -15.13 -21.60
N GLU A 550 -22.84 -16.04 -21.76
CA GLU A 550 -21.78 -16.27 -20.77
C GLU A 550 -20.97 -15.01 -20.45
N PHE A 551 -20.69 -14.18 -21.47
CA PHE A 551 -20.06 -12.88 -21.27
C PHE A 551 -20.96 -11.88 -20.54
N SER A 552 -22.28 -11.86 -20.82
CA SER A 552 -23.23 -11.02 -20.09
C SER A 552 -23.30 -11.42 -18.61
N GLU A 553 -23.45 -12.71 -18.31
CA GLU A 553 -23.44 -13.24 -16.93
C GLU A 553 -22.12 -12.89 -16.22
N SER A 554 -20.97 -13.02 -16.92
CA SER A 554 -19.67 -12.62 -16.36
C SER A 554 -19.61 -11.12 -16.08
N LEU A 555 -20.15 -10.27 -16.95
CA LEU A 555 -20.17 -8.82 -16.79
C LEU A 555 -21.03 -8.41 -15.59
N ASP A 556 -22.17 -9.05 -15.38
CA ASP A 556 -23.02 -8.81 -14.21
C ASP A 556 -22.31 -9.20 -12.91
N THR A 557 -21.56 -10.33 -12.87
CA THR A 557 -20.75 -10.67 -11.70
C THR A 557 -19.58 -9.70 -11.47
N ILE A 558 -18.97 -9.17 -12.54
CA ILE A 558 -17.91 -8.15 -12.43
C ILE A 558 -18.48 -6.84 -11.89
N ASN A 559 -19.68 -6.43 -12.33
CA ASN A 559 -20.36 -5.23 -11.84
C ASN A 559 -20.64 -5.33 -10.33
N GLU A 560 -21.12 -6.47 -9.83
CA GLU A 560 -21.40 -6.67 -8.40
C GLU A 560 -20.10 -6.76 -7.55
N LEU A 561 -19.02 -7.32 -8.11
CA LEU A 561 -17.71 -7.23 -7.45
C LEU A 561 -17.19 -5.77 -7.43
N GLU A 562 -17.47 -4.98 -8.46
CA GLU A 562 -17.09 -3.56 -8.49
C GLU A 562 -17.87 -2.71 -7.48
N THR A 563 -19.17 -2.98 -7.25
CA THR A 563 -19.96 -2.32 -6.19
C THR A 563 -19.46 -2.71 -4.80
N GLN A 564 -19.07 -3.99 -4.59
CA GLN A 564 -18.47 -4.45 -3.34
C GLN A 564 -17.09 -3.80 -3.09
N VAL A 565 -16.25 -3.66 -4.12
CA VAL A 565 -14.96 -2.97 -4.02
C VAL A 565 -15.16 -1.47 -3.73
N LYS A 566 -16.07 -0.79 -4.44
CA LYS A 566 -16.38 0.64 -4.21
C LYS A 566 -16.90 0.92 -2.80
N SER A 567 -17.77 0.06 -2.26
CA SER A 567 -18.28 0.19 -0.89
C SER A 567 -17.19 -0.08 0.16
N SER A 568 -16.34 -1.09 -0.06
CA SER A 568 -15.18 -1.40 0.79
C SER A 568 -14.14 -0.28 0.80
N GLN A 569 -13.82 0.29 -0.38
CA GLN A 569 -12.93 1.44 -0.52
C GLN A 569 -13.47 2.66 0.25
N LYS A 570 -14.77 2.96 0.11
CA LYS A 570 -15.42 4.06 0.84
C LYS A 570 -15.40 3.85 2.36
N GLN A 571 -15.50 2.60 2.83
CA GLN A 571 -15.34 2.30 4.26
C GLN A 571 -13.91 2.57 4.76
N LEU A 572 -12.89 2.17 4.00
CA LEU A 572 -11.47 2.43 4.33
C LEU A 572 -11.13 3.92 4.28
N GLU A 573 -11.71 4.67 3.33
CA GLU A 573 -11.57 6.12 3.22
C GLU A 573 -12.20 6.85 4.42
N ASN A 574 -13.44 6.48 4.80
CA ASN A 574 -14.09 6.99 6.01
C ASN A 574 -13.27 6.70 7.29
N GLN A 575 -12.72 5.49 7.41
CA GLN A 575 -11.84 5.13 8.54
C GLN A 575 -10.56 6.00 8.55
N THR A 576 -9.92 6.17 7.39
CA THR A 576 -8.72 6.99 7.23
C THR A 576 -8.98 8.44 7.63
N GLN A 577 -10.09 9.03 7.18
CA GLN A 577 -10.51 10.37 7.59
C GLN A 577 -10.74 10.46 9.10
N SER A 578 -11.43 9.49 9.71
CA SER A 578 -11.66 9.50 11.17
C SER A 578 -10.35 9.45 11.99
N PHE A 579 -9.35 8.67 11.54
CA PHE A 579 -8.03 8.65 12.16
C PHE A 579 -7.25 9.95 11.94
N GLN A 580 -7.43 10.61 10.79
CA GLN A 580 -6.83 11.92 10.51
C GLN A 580 -7.44 13.01 11.41
N ASP A 581 -8.75 12.99 11.62
CA ASP A 581 -9.48 13.91 12.50
C ASP A 581 -9.10 13.69 13.97
N ASP A 582 -9.03 12.43 14.43
CA ASP A 582 -8.52 12.06 15.77
C ASP A 582 -7.06 12.51 15.98
N LEU A 583 -6.19 12.34 14.98
CA LEU A 583 -4.80 12.81 15.04
C LEU A 583 -4.70 14.33 15.07
N HIS A 584 -5.58 15.04 14.36
CA HIS A 584 -5.65 16.50 14.41
C HIS A 584 -6.12 16.97 15.80
N ALA A 585 -7.21 16.40 16.34
CA ALA A 585 -7.73 16.71 17.66
C ALA A 585 -6.71 16.42 18.78
N LEU A 586 -6.03 15.27 18.71
CA LEU A 586 -4.95 14.92 19.64
C LEU A 586 -3.76 15.89 19.54
N THR A 587 -3.43 16.35 18.33
CA THR A 587 -2.34 17.31 18.10
C THR A 587 -2.70 18.68 18.68
N GLN A 588 -3.92 19.17 18.45
CA GLN A 588 -4.42 20.41 19.04
C GLN A 588 -4.43 20.33 20.57
N ALA A 589 -5.03 19.27 21.15
CA ALA A 589 -5.09 19.09 22.60
C ALA A 589 -3.70 19.02 23.25
N LYS A 590 -2.72 18.42 22.55
CA LYS A 590 -1.31 18.41 22.96
C LYS A 590 -0.69 19.81 22.94
N VAL A 591 -0.90 20.59 21.88
CA VAL A 591 -0.41 21.98 21.78
C VAL A 591 -1.03 22.86 22.87
N GLU A 592 -2.34 22.71 23.13
CA GLU A 592 -3.02 23.41 24.23
C GLU A 592 -2.51 22.98 25.62
N GLN A 593 -2.10 21.72 25.79
CA GLN A 593 -1.47 21.25 27.02
C GLN A 593 -0.06 21.81 27.20
N GLU A 594 0.75 21.82 26.14
CA GLU A 594 2.11 22.38 26.16
C GLU A 594 2.09 23.89 26.41
N GLN A 595 1.17 24.62 25.77
CA GLN A 595 0.99 26.06 26.00
C GLN A 595 0.60 26.37 27.46
N ARG A 596 -0.29 25.59 28.07
CA ARG A 596 -0.64 25.72 29.50
C ARG A 596 0.54 25.38 30.42
N ALA A 597 1.36 24.39 30.06
CA ALA A 597 2.56 24.05 30.81
C ALA A 597 3.60 25.18 30.78
N ILE A 598 3.84 25.78 29.61
CA ILE A 598 4.74 26.94 29.43
C ILE A 598 4.27 28.12 30.29
N GLN A 599 2.99 28.47 30.23
CA GLN A 599 2.41 29.57 31.04
C GLN A 599 2.57 29.33 32.56
N ALA A 600 2.37 28.10 33.02
CA ALA A 600 2.58 27.73 34.43
C ALA A 600 4.07 27.79 34.83
N GLU A 601 4.98 27.35 33.95
CA GLU A 601 6.42 27.40 34.19
C GLU A 601 6.95 28.85 34.19
N GLU A 602 6.43 29.73 33.33
CA GLU A 602 6.70 31.16 33.37
C GLU A 602 6.23 31.82 34.67
N ALA A 603 5.03 31.49 35.15
CA ALA A 603 4.53 31.98 36.43
C ALA A 603 5.42 31.50 37.60
N LEU A 604 5.92 30.25 37.53
CA LEU A 604 6.88 29.71 38.49
C LEU A 604 8.25 30.42 38.41
N ARG A 605 8.73 30.76 37.21
CA ARG A 605 9.96 31.57 37.04
C ARG A 605 9.79 32.97 37.63
N LYS A 606 8.68 33.66 37.34
CA LYS A 606 8.36 35.00 37.86
C LYS A 606 8.30 35.01 39.39
N THR A 607 7.58 34.05 40.00
CA THR A 607 7.49 33.94 41.47
C THR A 607 8.83 33.57 42.12
N ARG A 608 9.61 32.65 41.53
CA ARG A 608 10.99 32.35 42.02
C ARG A 608 11.90 33.58 41.97
N TRP A 609 11.82 34.37 40.90
CA TRP A 609 12.59 35.62 40.77
C TRP A 609 12.19 36.67 41.82
N HIS A 610 10.89 36.88 42.04
CA HIS A 610 10.42 37.77 43.11
C HIS A 610 10.89 37.31 44.50
N ASN A 611 10.85 36.00 44.78
CA ASN A 611 11.31 35.44 46.04
C ASN A 611 12.83 35.57 46.23
N ALA A 612 13.62 35.39 45.16
CA ALA A 612 15.07 35.61 45.20
C ALA A 612 15.41 37.06 45.50
N ASN A 613 14.79 38.03 44.81
CA ASN A 613 14.98 39.46 45.07
C ASN A 613 14.51 39.86 46.49
N ALA A 614 13.49 39.19 47.03
CA ALA A 614 13.03 39.44 48.40
C ALA A 614 14.04 38.90 49.44
N ALA A 615 14.61 37.72 49.20
CA ALA A 615 15.66 37.15 50.04
C ALA A 615 16.95 37.99 50.00
N GLU A 616 17.37 38.46 48.82
CA GLU A 616 18.51 39.37 48.63
C GLU A 616 18.32 40.68 49.43
N ARG A 617 17.12 41.29 49.35
CA ARG A 617 16.79 42.48 50.16
C ARG A 617 16.88 42.20 51.65
N LEU A 618 16.30 41.10 52.13
CA LEU A 618 16.38 40.72 53.55
C LEU A 618 17.81 40.43 54.00
N GLN A 619 18.64 39.83 53.14
CA GLN A 619 20.06 39.61 53.40
C GLN A 619 20.84 40.93 53.52
N GLU A 620 20.55 41.92 52.65
CA GLU A 620 21.15 43.25 52.74
C GLU A 620 20.64 44.03 53.97
N GLU A 621 19.38 43.86 54.38
CA GLU A 621 18.86 44.41 55.64
C GLU A 621 19.57 43.81 56.86
N LEU A 622 19.76 42.48 56.89
CA LEU A 622 20.53 41.79 57.92
C LEU A 622 22.00 42.21 57.93
N ARG A 623 22.62 42.41 56.76
CA ARG A 623 24.00 42.91 56.64
C ARG A 623 24.10 44.33 57.21
N ARG A 624 23.15 45.21 56.88
CA ARG A 624 23.05 46.59 57.39
C ARG A 624 22.88 46.61 58.92
N LEU A 625 21.96 45.79 59.46
CA LEU A 625 21.75 45.65 60.91
C LEU A 625 22.97 45.05 61.62
N SER A 626 23.70 44.14 60.98
CA SER A 626 24.93 43.57 61.54
C SER A 626 26.05 44.61 61.63
N VAL A 627 26.20 45.47 60.62
CA VAL A 627 27.14 46.60 60.65
C VAL A 627 26.74 47.64 61.69
N GLU A 628 25.45 47.95 61.83
CA GLU A 628 24.98 48.82 62.91
C GLU A 628 25.25 48.20 64.30
N MET A 629 24.93 46.92 64.50
CA MET A 629 25.15 46.21 65.76
C MET A 629 26.63 46.17 66.13
N ALA A 630 27.53 45.88 65.17
CA ALA A 630 28.97 45.97 65.37
C ALA A 630 29.37 47.38 65.82
N SER A 631 28.93 48.43 65.13
CA SER A 631 29.21 49.82 65.53
C SER A 631 28.65 50.19 66.92
N LYS A 632 27.51 49.62 67.34
CA LYS A 632 26.99 49.77 68.72
C LYS A 632 27.82 49.00 69.74
N ILE A 633 28.35 47.83 69.39
CA ILE A 633 29.28 47.06 70.24
C ILE A 633 30.60 47.83 70.38
N ASP A 634 31.22 48.28 69.29
CA ASP A 634 32.42 49.12 69.29
C ASP A 634 32.24 50.36 70.18
N ALA A 635 31.10 51.05 70.04
CA ALA A 635 30.77 52.21 70.86
C ALA A 635 30.59 51.85 72.35
N ASN A 636 29.99 50.70 72.66
CA ASN A 636 29.82 50.21 74.02
C ASN A 636 31.13 49.73 74.64
N GLU A 637 32.02 49.09 73.89
CA GLU A 637 33.38 48.74 74.33
C GLU A 637 34.21 50.00 74.60
N ASN A 638 34.12 51.02 73.75
CA ASN A 638 34.73 52.33 74.00
C ASN A 638 34.17 53.03 75.24
N LEU A 639 32.89 52.84 75.58
CA LEU A 639 32.30 53.34 76.82
C LEU A 639 32.72 52.50 78.03
N ALA A 640 32.82 51.18 77.90
CA ALA A 640 33.28 50.28 78.96
C ALA A 640 34.77 50.49 79.29
N MET A 641 35.61 50.75 78.28
CA MET A 641 37.00 51.19 78.44
C MET A 641 37.06 52.49 79.25
N LYS A 642 36.32 53.53 78.85
CA LYS A 642 36.25 54.79 79.62
C LYS A 642 35.71 54.61 81.04
N ALA A 643 34.73 53.74 81.24
CA ALA A 643 34.21 53.42 82.57
C ALA A 643 35.25 52.68 83.43
N LYS A 644 36.07 51.81 82.83
CA LYS A 644 37.21 51.15 83.49
C LYS A 644 38.32 52.13 83.83
N ASP A 645 38.66 53.06 82.93
CA ASP A 645 39.65 54.11 83.18
C ASP A 645 39.20 55.03 84.33
N LEU A 646 37.93 55.44 84.34
CA LEU A 646 37.32 56.18 85.45
C LEU A 646 37.26 55.36 86.75
N SER A 647 37.05 54.04 86.66
CA SER A 647 37.09 53.15 87.83
C SER A 647 38.51 52.99 88.40
N LEU A 648 39.53 52.98 87.55
CA LEU A 648 40.94 52.99 87.98
C LEU A 648 41.31 54.34 88.60
N GLN A 649 40.86 55.45 88.00
CA GLN A 649 41.02 56.79 88.58
C GLN A 649 40.34 56.89 89.95
N ASN A 650 39.11 56.40 90.08
CA ASN A 650 38.41 56.33 91.37
C ASN A 650 39.16 55.45 92.38
N GLY A 651 39.72 54.31 91.96
CA GLY A 651 40.54 53.45 92.82
C GLY A 651 41.79 54.18 93.37
N VAL A 652 42.51 54.92 92.51
CA VAL A 652 43.66 55.74 92.95
C VAL A 652 43.23 56.89 93.87
N MET A 653 42.08 57.52 93.62
CA MET A 653 41.51 58.52 94.54
C MET A 653 41.11 57.89 95.88
N GLU A 654 40.55 56.69 95.88
CA GLU A 654 40.14 55.95 97.06
C GLU A 654 41.36 55.46 97.87
N GLU A 655 42.43 54.98 97.24
CA GLU A 655 43.71 54.67 97.88
C GLU A 655 44.32 55.92 98.55
N MET A 656 44.29 57.08 97.89
CA MET A 656 44.74 58.34 98.50
C MET A 656 43.89 58.74 99.70
N VAL A 657 42.57 58.54 99.64
CA VAL A 657 41.65 58.79 100.76
C VAL A 657 41.87 57.78 101.89
N GLN A 658 42.09 56.51 101.61
CA GLN A 658 42.42 55.49 102.61
C GLN A 658 43.74 55.84 103.31
N LYS A 659 44.79 56.16 102.54
CA LYS A 659 46.09 56.59 103.08
C LYS A 659 45.96 57.84 103.96
N ALA A 660 45.24 58.87 103.53
CA ALA A 660 44.99 60.06 104.33
C ALA A 660 44.21 59.74 105.63
N ASN A 661 43.29 58.77 105.60
CA ASN A 661 42.60 58.28 106.80
C ASN A 661 43.52 57.46 107.73
N GLU A 662 44.47 56.70 107.20
CA GLU A 662 45.48 56.00 108.00
C GLU A 662 46.48 56.96 108.64
N GLU A 663 46.92 58.00 107.91
CA GLU A 663 47.73 59.10 108.44
C GLU A 663 46.97 59.87 109.54
N LEU A 664 45.67 60.15 109.34
CA LEU A 664 44.80 60.72 110.36
C LEU A 664 44.63 59.81 111.58
N ARG A 665 44.49 58.49 111.40
CA ARG A 665 44.44 57.51 112.51
C ARG A 665 45.74 57.54 113.30
N LEU A 666 46.88 57.46 112.62
CA LEU A 666 48.20 57.45 113.25
C LEU A 666 48.50 58.77 113.97
N MET A 667 48.11 59.92 113.40
CA MET A 667 48.16 61.22 114.09
C MET A 667 47.24 61.29 115.31
N LYS A 668 46.03 60.73 115.22
CA LYS A 668 45.07 60.66 116.33
C LYS A 668 45.59 59.77 117.47
N ASP A 669 46.21 58.64 117.14
CA ASP A 669 46.78 57.73 118.11
C ASP A 669 48.05 58.32 118.76
N GLN A 670 48.93 59.01 118.01
CA GLN A 670 50.02 59.81 118.60
C GLN A 670 49.52 60.93 119.54
N CYS A 671 48.43 61.61 119.19
CA CYS A 671 47.81 62.60 120.07
C CYS A 671 47.21 61.96 121.33
N LYS A 672 46.67 60.74 121.21
CA LYS A 672 46.17 59.96 122.34
C LYS A 672 47.31 59.47 123.24
N GLU A 673 48.44 59.02 122.69
CA GLU A 673 49.64 58.67 123.45
C GLU A 673 50.21 59.87 124.20
N LYS A 674 50.33 61.04 123.55
CA LYS A 674 50.75 62.28 124.21
C LYS A 674 49.79 62.71 125.33
N LEU A 675 48.48 62.53 125.15
CA LEU A 675 47.50 62.74 126.22
C LEU A 675 47.65 61.73 127.36
N GLN A 676 47.94 60.46 127.06
CA GLN A 676 48.21 59.42 128.05
C GLN A 676 49.51 59.71 128.84
N GLU A 677 50.55 60.19 128.16
CA GLU A 677 51.84 60.59 128.75
C GLU A 677 51.68 61.81 129.67
N LEU A 678 50.99 62.87 129.21
CA LEU A 678 50.64 64.03 130.03
C LEU A 678 49.74 63.66 131.23
N LEU A 679 48.80 62.73 131.05
CA LEU A 679 47.97 62.21 132.14
C LEU A 679 48.82 61.45 133.17
N ASN A 680 49.74 60.60 132.73
CA ASN A 680 50.67 59.90 133.61
C ASN A 680 51.62 60.87 134.34
N GLN A 681 52.09 61.92 133.67
CA GLN A 681 52.90 62.99 134.26
C GLN A 681 52.10 63.79 135.31
N THR A 682 50.82 64.06 135.03
CA THR A 682 49.88 64.72 135.98
C THR A 682 49.62 63.83 137.19
N ASN A 683 49.43 62.52 136.98
CA ASN A 683 49.25 61.54 138.07
C ASN A 683 50.51 61.43 138.93
N LEU A 684 51.71 61.45 138.33
CA LEU A 684 52.96 61.47 139.08
C LEU A 684 53.07 62.73 139.95
N GLN A 685 52.75 63.91 139.40
CA GLN A 685 52.68 65.16 140.16
C GLN A 685 51.63 65.09 141.29
N ALA A 686 50.47 64.49 141.05
CA ALA A 686 49.45 64.28 142.08
C ALA A 686 49.96 63.39 143.22
N THR A 687 50.64 62.28 142.92
CA THR A 687 51.24 61.42 143.98
C THR A 687 52.34 62.13 144.78
N GLN A 688 53.14 63.00 144.13
CA GLN A 688 54.12 63.84 144.83
C GLN A 688 53.43 64.88 145.75
N LEU A 689 52.30 65.44 145.32
CA LEU A 689 51.49 66.37 146.09
C LEU A 689 50.84 65.69 147.31
N GLU A 690 50.32 64.47 147.13
CA GLU A 690 49.76 63.64 148.21
C GLU A 690 50.84 63.20 149.21
N GLN A 691 52.05 62.89 148.73
CA GLN A 691 53.21 62.57 149.56
C GLN A 691 53.66 63.78 150.41
N MET A 692 53.74 64.99 149.83
CA MET A 692 53.98 66.21 150.61
C MET A 692 52.82 66.54 151.56
N SER A 693 51.58 66.20 151.20
CA SER A 693 50.42 66.40 152.09
C SER A 693 50.48 65.48 153.32
N LEU A 694 50.98 64.25 153.18
CA LEU A 694 51.28 63.34 154.29
C LEU A 694 52.39 63.90 155.21
N GLU A 695 53.49 64.42 154.65
CA GLU A 695 54.56 65.06 155.43
C GLU A 695 54.08 66.31 156.19
N LEU A 696 53.19 67.11 155.58
CA LEU A 696 52.54 68.26 156.23
C LEU A 696 51.60 67.83 157.37
N GLU A 697 50.81 66.77 157.17
CA GLU A 697 49.86 66.28 158.19
C GLU A 697 50.59 65.59 159.36
N ASP A 698 51.72 64.93 159.14
CA ASP A 698 52.59 64.45 160.24
C ASP A 698 53.34 65.60 160.93
N SER A 699 53.81 66.61 160.20
CA SER A 699 54.38 67.83 160.80
C SER A 699 53.35 68.56 161.67
N ARG A 700 52.09 68.61 161.24
CA ARG A 700 50.97 69.14 162.00
C ARG A 700 50.73 68.34 163.29
N LYS A 701 50.70 67.00 163.23
CA LYS A 701 50.57 66.15 164.43
C LYS A 701 51.70 66.43 165.43
N GLN A 702 52.94 66.62 164.97
CA GLN A 702 54.05 67.00 165.84
C GLN A 702 53.76 68.33 166.58
N VAL A 703 53.32 69.37 165.87
CA VAL A 703 52.91 70.66 166.47
C VAL A 703 51.78 70.50 167.49
N GLU A 704 50.78 69.66 167.20
CA GLU A 704 49.64 69.40 168.11
C GLU A 704 50.07 68.63 169.38
N THR A 705 51.05 67.71 169.29
CA THR A 705 51.66 67.11 170.50
C THR A 705 52.52 68.08 171.29
N TYR A 706 53.16 69.06 170.63
CA TYR A 706 53.95 70.11 171.29
C TYR A 706 53.06 71.06 172.10
N LYS A 707 51.92 71.49 171.53
CA LYS A 707 50.92 72.31 172.24
C LYS A 707 50.39 71.63 173.51
N ARG A 708 50.05 70.33 173.42
CA ARG A 708 49.53 69.56 174.57
C ARG A 708 50.51 69.56 175.75
N ARG A 709 51.80 69.39 175.45
CA ARG A 709 52.89 69.34 176.44
C ARG A 709 53.25 70.69 177.07
N GLU A 710 52.82 71.82 176.49
CA GLU A 710 52.85 73.14 177.15
C GLU A 710 51.60 73.39 178.00
N GLN A 711 50.43 72.95 177.54
CA GLN A 711 49.18 73.03 178.31
C GLN A 711 49.35 72.36 179.70
N GLU A 712 49.91 71.14 179.71
CA GLU A 712 50.15 70.33 180.91
C GLU A 712 51.11 71.01 181.92
N LYS A 713 52.09 71.80 181.46
CA LYS A 713 52.97 72.60 182.35
C LYS A 713 52.22 73.77 182.99
N HIS A 714 51.31 74.38 182.23
CA HIS A 714 50.61 75.59 182.65
C HIS A 714 49.58 75.32 183.75
N ASP A 715 48.99 74.12 183.77
CA ASP A 715 48.08 73.66 184.82
C ASP A 715 48.82 73.15 186.07
N ALA A 716 49.97 72.49 185.91
CA ALA A 716 50.82 72.08 187.03
C ALA A 716 51.23 73.28 187.91
N PHE A 717 51.67 74.38 187.29
CA PHE A 717 52.08 75.60 188.01
C PHE A 717 50.92 76.33 188.72
N SER A 718 49.66 76.01 188.39
CA SER A 718 48.46 76.67 188.92
C SER A 718 48.00 76.11 190.27
N THR A 719 48.46 74.92 190.66
CA THR A 719 47.94 74.17 191.82
C THR A 719 48.83 74.18 193.07
N GLU A 720 50.13 74.41 192.93
CA GLU A 720 51.08 74.33 194.06
C GLU A 720 51.23 75.66 194.84
N MET A 721 51.07 76.81 194.17
CA MET A 721 51.28 78.15 194.75
C MET A 721 49.99 78.79 195.33
N LYS A 722 49.27 78.09 196.20
CA LYS A 722 48.03 78.63 196.83
C LYS A 722 47.79 78.36 198.32
N ASN A 723 48.69 77.67 199.02
CA ASN A 723 48.53 77.35 200.45
C ASN A 723 49.83 77.47 201.27
N THR A 724 50.22 78.68 201.68
CA THR A 724 50.44 79.09 203.10
C THR A 724 51.09 80.48 203.23
N GLN A 725 50.82 81.16 204.35
CA GLN A 725 51.34 82.48 204.81
C GLN A 725 51.04 83.69 203.87
N ARG A 726 50.20 84.69 204.21
CA ARG A 726 50.08 85.58 205.41
C ARG A 726 50.99 86.82 205.31
N GLY A 727 50.46 87.94 204.81
CA GLY A 727 51.09 89.26 204.87
C GLY A 727 50.25 90.37 204.22
N ASP A 728 50.04 91.45 204.96
CA ASP A 728 49.25 92.67 204.74
C ASP A 728 48.94 93.27 203.35
N LYS A 729 47.71 93.83 203.25
CA LYS A 729 47.37 95.27 203.06
C LYS A 729 48.42 96.20 202.38
N LYS A 730 48.07 97.19 201.54
CA LYS A 730 46.76 97.83 201.25
C LYS A 730 46.81 98.66 199.95
N ALA A 731 45.61 98.90 199.40
CA ALA A 731 45.28 99.62 198.18
C ALA A 731 45.67 101.12 198.05
N GLN A 732 45.84 101.57 196.78
CA GLN A 732 45.52 102.93 196.29
C GLN A 732 45.19 102.85 194.77
N ILE A 733 43.97 103.20 194.32
CA ILE A 733 43.55 104.40 193.54
C ILE A 733 44.41 104.69 192.27
N GLY A 734 43.87 104.94 191.06
CA GLY A 734 42.48 104.95 190.54
C GLY A 734 42.31 105.84 189.27
N GLU A 735 41.18 105.70 188.53
CA GLU A 735 40.67 106.59 187.43
C GLU A 735 41.49 106.65 186.11
N LYS A 736 41.00 107.03 184.88
CA LYS A 736 39.66 107.30 184.26
C LYS A 736 39.80 107.36 182.70
N GLY A 737 38.72 107.15 181.93
CA GLY A 737 38.36 108.06 180.79
C GLY A 737 38.25 107.61 179.30
N LEU A 738 37.00 107.60 178.80
CA LEU A 738 36.50 108.21 177.52
C LEU A 738 36.80 107.62 176.08
N PRO A 739 35.99 107.95 175.02
CA PRO A 739 35.69 107.02 173.90
C PRO A 739 35.49 107.58 172.44
N ARG A 740 35.00 106.71 171.50
CA ARG A 740 34.28 106.93 170.19
C ARG A 740 35.05 107.15 168.85
N ARG A 741 34.76 106.30 167.82
CA ARG A 741 34.11 106.59 166.49
C ARG A 741 34.13 105.33 165.55
N ARG A 742 33.07 105.00 164.77
CA ARG A 742 32.72 105.32 163.34
C ARG A 742 33.77 104.85 162.29
N ARG A 743 33.44 104.45 161.04
CA ARG A 743 32.19 104.40 160.22
C ARG A 743 32.29 103.27 159.14
N ALA A 744 31.25 103.07 158.32
CA ALA A 744 31.23 102.14 157.16
C ALA A 744 31.41 102.85 155.81
N GLU A 745 31.57 102.10 154.68
CA GLU A 745 30.85 102.29 153.39
C GLU A 745 31.23 101.30 152.23
N ARG A 746 30.20 100.88 151.46
CA ARG A 746 30.10 100.66 149.97
C ARG A 746 30.88 99.58 149.15
N ASN A 747 30.09 98.84 148.32
CA ASN A 747 30.21 98.58 146.85
C ASN A 747 31.39 97.73 146.27
N ASN A 748 31.33 97.11 145.07
CA ASN A 748 30.25 96.46 144.28
C ASN A 748 30.88 95.48 143.23
N GLU A 749 30.09 94.51 142.75
CA GLU A 749 30.14 93.80 141.44
C GLU A 749 31.46 93.71 140.63
N SER A 750 32.08 92.53 140.61
CA SER A 750 32.34 91.68 139.40
C SER A 750 32.88 90.31 139.81
#